data_AF-A0A821Y473-F1
#
_entry.id   AF-A0A821Y473-F1
#
_cell.length_a   1.000
_cell.length_b   1.000
_cell.length_c   1.000
_cell.angle_alpha   90.00
_cell.angle_beta   90.00
_cell.angle_gamma   90.00
#
_symmetry.space_group_name_H-M   'P 1'
#
loop_
_entity.id
_entity.type
_entity.pdbx_description
1 polymer ?
#
loop_
_entity_poly.entity_id
_entity_poly.type
_entity_poly.pdbx_seq_one_letter_code
_entity_poly.pdbx_strand_id
1 'polypeptide(L)'
;MQYAIPEIIIDPQLSSCQKCICDVARAIMDCEKQISESAGFDNETVHRLSSIIESNTHLSSLIDRLSSIDKDVTRRSQSAIEYIRTFDFLWRDDSPLQYQTIIQQDENDEDYTIIVDPNAIPSADVRKYLQNELERLIGIEERLNILPHEIQIGCICIETIPIVNSLKTFIFSWKTQYAKLLHRFAKFELDQVVAYRQQVQLRFNDDVSTLEQLDEALILLEELSEMENKIDSIYLPIETTYTLLDEVYKIPISRDELEECSQLCDKWSELMLNADRVRRQLLQERRQQLEQELDKQVKSFVVEVIRFRNSFDVEGPNVPGLGPLDAAKRLKDFQGQYKIMHRRKQTLNSISTLFSLQPKQFPELDKTGEELVLLDQLYILYKKFIAFDTTFRATLWSEVDLNQSKNELNQLWTEFCDLPSKLQERIWTAYFDLEAHLKKYLQLLPLLFMLNAREIRSRHWLKVMQITGCSFQLESSVFKLNDLLDISLDKYQNEISAICFSARKELELEIKMRSIEEEWTEQILNFEPYKDYGSILLEKRYVENLLEHLEDGEETLAQMLTTRYIEPMREEVASWSEKLKAISEILELWLEVQDMWLGAENIFNNPSAGKDISLESKRFVRVDKTWLKTQRQSSEIRNVLQCCLSEPPKKGILKEMQKELEICNKSISLYLDRKRQIFPRLCFLTNRTLISLLSRQDTIYYVKQHFQSIFNGIRDLKLSITNIDQPKVDEERRTTVTSESRSHAEFVVITQQDIIQVMSDDGECMPLRRSVPLQKSVEQWLSRLQESVAETIRMDISSCIKDLDNVYMSSIISRIIICIETGIVECKNDRKGLNTASKRFASLIQKIPTVLSRLQWKTPAQPVLILHKLRLEGVLAFAAFLRDNFDALCSRRREITQKDFDWRRCFRVYQQTSPSGLESKSSDSSMMSSSSYSEPIRMQVMDDIFSYGNEFYGIHQPLCITSTTEKCFLGIWLALSFKRPVLVQGNAAVGKKYTITSFARFLGRFVATFECSQHVDASAACMVTIGLVP
;
A
#
# COMPACT_ATOMS: atom_id res chain seq x y z
N MET A 1 25.39 -12.08 64.60
CA MET A 1 25.28 -12.22 63.11
C MET A 1 26.64 -12.63 62.57
N GLN A 2 26.69 -13.52 61.58
CA GLN A 2 27.94 -13.88 60.91
C GLN A 2 27.92 -13.35 59.47
N TYR A 3 29.06 -12.84 59.03
CA TYR A 3 29.22 -12.32 57.68
C TYR A 3 29.68 -13.45 56.75
N ALA A 4 28.89 -13.77 55.73
CA ALA A 4 29.21 -14.75 54.70
C ALA A 4 28.93 -14.13 53.31
N ILE A 5 29.96 -13.89 52.52
CA ILE A 5 29.85 -13.17 51.24
C ILE A 5 28.85 -13.89 50.31
N PRO A 6 27.80 -13.23 49.75
CA PRO A 6 27.52 -11.79 49.71
C PRO A 6 26.34 -11.32 50.61
N GLU A 7 25.92 -12.10 51.61
CA GLU A 7 24.73 -11.80 52.44
C GLU A 7 25.04 -11.77 53.95
N ILE A 8 24.43 -10.82 54.67
CA ILE A 8 24.50 -10.76 56.14
C ILE A 8 23.54 -11.83 56.69
N ILE A 9 24.07 -12.89 57.30
CA ILE A 9 23.27 -14.01 57.82
C ILE A 9 23.18 -13.92 59.36
N ILE A 10 21.95 -14.02 59.88
CA ILE A 10 21.71 -14.25 61.32
C ILE A 10 21.78 -15.75 61.56
N ASP A 11 22.74 -16.19 62.38
CA ASP A 11 22.92 -17.60 62.78
C ASP A 11 22.72 -17.73 64.30
N PRO A 12 21.81 -18.60 64.80
CA PRO A 12 20.84 -19.42 64.06
C PRO A 12 19.79 -18.60 63.29
N GLN A 13 19.35 -19.11 62.14
CA GLN A 13 18.35 -18.43 61.30
C GLN A 13 17.07 -18.13 62.09
N LEU A 14 16.48 -16.95 61.87
CA LEU A 14 15.29 -16.50 62.59
C LEU A 14 14.14 -17.53 62.54
N SER A 15 14.00 -18.22 61.41
CA SER A 15 13.04 -19.32 61.17
C SER A 15 13.27 -20.57 62.04
N SER A 16 14.52 -20.82 62.44
CA SER A 16 14.89 -21.93 63.32
C SER A 16 14.60 -21.59 64.78
N CYS A 17 14.88 -20.35 65.21
CA CYS A 17 14.47 -19.84 66.52
C CYS A 17 12.95 -19.85 66.69
N GLN A 18 12.21 -19.49 65.63
CA GLN A 18 10.75 -19.55 65.57
C GLN A 18 10.20 -20.96 65.80
N LYS A 19 10.77 -21.97 65.13
CA LYS A 19 10.39 -23.37 65.32
C LYS A 19 10.62 -23.81 66.77
N CYS A 20 11.78 -23.49 67.35
CA CYS A 20 12.07 -23.83 68.75
C CYS A 20 11.06 -23.22 69.74
N ILE A 21 10.69 -21.94 69.58
CA ILE A 21 9.72 -21.30 70.50
C ILE A 21 8.34 -21.96 70.37
N CYS A 22 7.90 -22.24 69.15
CA CYS A 22 6.64 -22.96 68.90
C CYS A 22 6.67 -24.40 69.43
N ASP A 23 7.80 -25.09 69.32
CA ASP A 23 7.98 -26.46 69.81
C ASP A 23 7.98 -26.50 71.34
N VAL A 24 8.61 -25.52 72.02
CA VAL A 24 8.55 -25.37 73.48
C VAL A 24 7.13 -25.07 73.95
N ALA A 25 6.41 -24.19 73.26
CA ALA A 25 5.01 -23.91 73.59
C ALA A 25 4.13 -25.17 73.44
N ARG A 26 4.35 -25.98 72.40
CA ARG A 26 3.67 -27.28 72.23
C ARG A 26 4.04 -28.29 73.32
N ALA A 27 5.32 -28.38 73.69
CA ALA A 27 5.77 -29.26 74.76
C ALA A 27 5.16 -28.88 76.13
N ILE A 28 5.00 -27.59 76.43
CA ILE A 28 4.33 -27.13 77.66
C ILE A 28 2.84 -27.54 77.66
N MET A 29 2.15 -27.41 76.52
CA MET A 29 0.76 -27.86 76.38
C MET A 29 0.62 -29.38 76.57
N ASP A 30 1.60 -30.17 76.10
CA ASP A 30 1.58 -31.62 76.25
C ASP A 30 1.91 -32.09 77.68
N CYS A 31 2.78 -31.37 78.40
CA CYS A 31 3.04 -31.62 79.83
C CYS A 31 1.78 -31.44 80.69
N GLU A 32 0.91 -30.49 80.33
CA GLU A 32 -0.36 -30.26 81.05
C GLU A 32 -1.32 -31.46 80.90
N LYS A 33 -1.30 -32.16 79.75
CA LYS A 33 -2.07 -33.38 79.53
C LYS A 33 -1.60 -34.53 80.43
N GLN A 34 -0.28 -34.66 80.68
CA GLN A 34 0.26 -35.72 81.56
C GLN A 34 -0.02 -35.51 83.05
N ILE A 35 -0.15 -34.25 83.51
CA ILE A 35 -0.50 -33.96 84.92
C ILE A 35 -1.90 -34.53 85.25
N SER A 36 -2.81 -34.55 84.27
CA SER A 36 -4.18 -35.06 84.46
C SER A 36 -4.27 -36.59 84.64
N GLU A 37 -3.34 -37.37 84.09
CA GLU A 37 -3.31 -38.84 84.23
C GLU A 37 -2.71 -39.31 85.56
N SER A 38 -1.83 -38.51 86.18
CA SER A 38 -1.15 -38.86 87.44
C SER A 38 -2.01 -38.69 88.71
N ALA A 39 -3.16 -38.00 88.61
CA ALA A 39 -4.02 -37.67 89.75
C ALA A 39 -5.17 -38.67 90.02
N GLY A 40 -5.27 -39.77 89.26
CA GLY A 40 -6.18 -40.89 89.54
C GLY A 40 -7.67 -40.60 89.32
N PHE A 41 -8.03 -39.73 88.37
CA PHE A 41 -9.42 -39.48 87.97
C PHE A 41 -9.87 -40.43 86.83
N ASP A 42 -11.14 -40.84 86.81
CA ASP A 42 -11.70 -41.75 85.78
C ASP A 42 -11.57 -41.16 84.35
N ASN A 43 -11.32 -42.03 83.35
CA ASN A 43 -11.04 -41.65 81.95
C ASN A 43 -12.09 -40.73 81.28
N GLU A 44 -13.36 -40.75 81.71
CA GLU A 44 -14.39 -39.82 81.22
C GLU A 44 -14.19 -38.38 81.69
N THR A 45 -13.64 -38.18 82.89
CA THR A 45 -13.34 -36.84 83.41
C THR A 45 -12.08 -36.24 82.80
N VAL A 46 -11.08 -37.07 82.48
CA VAL A 46 -9.87 -36.66 81.74
C VAL A 46 -10.20 -36.24 80.31
N HIS A 47 -11.06 -36.99 79.60
CA HIS A 47 -11.53 -36.59 78.26
C HIS A 47 -12.39 -35.33 78.25
N ARG A 48 -13.20 -35.08 79.30
CA ARG A 48 -13.94 -33.82 79.43
C ARG A 48 -13.00 -32.65 79.71
N LEU A 49 -12.00 -32.82 80.57
CA LEU A 49 -11.01 -31.78 80.85
C LEU A 49 -10.14 -31.46 79.64
N SER A 50 -9.69 -32.46 78.87
CA SER A 50 -8.95 -32.23 77.63
C SER A 50 -9.79 -31.52 76.56
N SER A 51 -11.09 -31.86 76.44
CA SER A 51 -12.01 -31.18 75.52
C SER A 51 -12.35 -29.74 75.94
N ILE A 52 -12.39 -29.45 77.24
CA ILE A 52 -12.61 -28.09 77.78
C ILE A 52 -11.38 -27.22 77.54
N ILE A 53 -10.17 -27.79 77.67
CA ILE A 53 -8.90 -27.08 77.41
C ILE A 53 -8.73 -26.79 75.91
N GLU A 54 -9.10 -27.71 75.01
CA GLU A 54 -9.09 -27.47 73.55
C GLU A 54 -10.17 -26.47 73.10
N SER A 55 -11.27 -26.32 73.86
CA SER A 55 -12.32 -25.32 73.61
C SER A 55 -12.07 -23.94 74.24
N ASN A 56 -10.94 -23.75 74.95
CA ASN A 56 -10.69 -22.55 75.74
C ASN A 56 -10.16 -21.40 74.84
N THR A 57 -11.04 -20.45 74.53
CA THR A 57 -10.80 -19.30 73.64
C THR A 57 -9.57 -18.46 74.03
N HIS A 58 -9.21 -18.45 75.31
CA HIS A 58 -8.04 -17.72 75.81
C HIS A 58 -6.71 -18.34 75.35
N LEU A 59 -6.59 -19.66 75.27
CA LEU A 59 -5.36 -20.34 74.82
C LEU A 59 -5.14 -20.14 73.32
N SER A 60 -6.21 -20.24 72.51
CA SER A 60 -6.15 -19.88 71.08
C SER A 60 -5.72 -18.43 70.87
N SER A 61 -6.27 -17.49 71.67
CA SER A 61 -5.90 -16.07 71.57
C SER A 61 -4.45 -15.76 71.97
N LEU A 62 -3.86 -16.58 72.86
CA LEU A 62 -2.46 -16.45 73.28
C LEU A 62 -1.50 -16.98 72.21
N ILE A 63 -1.87 -18.07 71.53
CA ILE A 63 -1.11 -18.58 70.38
C ILE A 63 -1.16 -17.57 69.22
N ASP A 64 -2.32 -16.95 68.96
CA ASP A 64 -2.44 -15.89 67.96
C ASP A 64 -1.60 -14.65 68.31
N ARG A 65 -1.57 -14.24 69.59
CA ARG A 65 -0.70 -13.15 70.07
C ARG A 65 0.80 -13.48 69.97
N LEU A 66 1.18 -14.72 70.25
CA LEU A 66 2.55 -15.18 70.05
C LEU A 66 2.94 -15.12 68.56
N SER A 67 2.02 -15.47 67.65
CA SER A 67 2.25 -15.35 66.20
C SER A 67 2.32 -13.89 65.70
N SER A 68 1.63 -12.94 66.36
CA SER A 68 1.75 -11.52 66.01
C SER A 68 3.06 -10.89 66.49
N ILE A 69 3.53 -11.27 67.68
CA ILE A 69 4.82 -10.82 68.23
C ILE A 69 5.97 -11.32 67.32
N ASP A 70 5.82 -12.51 66.73
CA ASP A 70 6.78 -13.08 65.79
C ASP A 70 6.96 -12.23 64.50
N LYS A 71 5.86 -11.75 63.92
CA LYS A 71 5.90 -10.86 62.74
C LYS A 71 6.59 -9.54 63.05
N ASP A 72 6.36 -8.98 64.24
CA ASP A 72 6.99 -7.74 64.69
C ASP A 72 8.50 -7.88 64.94
N VAL A 73 8.93 -9.00 65.53
CA VAL A 73 10.36 -9.33 65.73
C VAL A 73 11.07 -9.47 64.38
N THR A 74 10.44 -10.15 63.41
CA THR A 74 10.98 -10.29 62.06
C THR A 74 11.17 -8.93 61.38
N ARG A 75 10.15 -8.06 61.42
CA ARG A 75 10.21 -6.71 60.83
C ARG A 75 11.32 -5.84 61.44
N ARG A 76 11.49 -5.87 62.76
CA ARG A 76 12.54 -5.09 63.45
C ARG A 76 13.94 -5.62 63.16
N SER A 77 14.10 -6.95 63.03
CA SER A 77 15.38 -7.54 62.63
C SER A 77 15.79 -7.14 61.20
N GLN A 78 14.84 -7.04 60.27
CA GLN A 78 15.10 -6.57 58.90
C GLN A 78 15.53 -5.09 58.85
N SER A 79 14.91 -4.21 59.65
CA SER A 79 15.31 -2.80 59.73
C SER A 79 16.73 -2.62 60.28
N ALA A 80 17.15 -3.46 61.25
CA ALA A 80 18.54 -3.47 61.73
C ALA A 80 19.54 -3.94 60.66
N ILE A 81 19.15 -4.89 59.80
CA ILE A 81 19.96 -5.31 58.64
C ILE A 81 20.06 -4.19 57.61
N GLU A 82 18.97 -3.46 57.31
CA GLU A 82 18.98 -2.33 56.37
C GLU A 82 19.92 -1.20 56.82
N TYR A 83 19.99 -0.91 58.12
CA TYR A 83 20.94 0.07 58.64
C TYR A 83 22.39 -0.37 58.42
N ILE A 84 22.70 -1.67 58.59
CA ILE A 84 24.05 -2.20 58.33
C ILE A 84 24.35 -2.26 56.83
N ARG A 85 23.34 -2.43 55.97
CA ARG A 85 23.48 -2.37 54.51
C ARG A 85 23.93 -1.00 53.98
N THR A 86 23.84 0.06 54.78
CA THR A 86 24.42 1.37 54.41
C THR A 86 25.94 1.32 54.25
N PHE A 87 26.60 0.31 54.80
CA PHE A 87 28.04 0.07 54.70
C PHE A 87 28.44 -0.92 53.59
N ASP A 88 27.48 -1.36 52.75
CA ASP A 88 27.69 -2.33 51.66
C ASP A 88 28.82 -1.92 50.68
N PHE A 89 29.06 -0.62 50.50
CA PHE A 89 30.09 -0.09 49.60
C PHE A 89 31.52 -0.54 49.97
N LEU A 90 31.79 -0.83 51.24
CA LEU A 90 33.13 -1.21 51.71
C LEU A 90 33.62 -2.55 51.13
N TRP A 91 32.70 -3.40 50.66
CA TRP A 91 33.00 -4.74 50.13
C TRP A 91 32.41 -5.06 48.76
N ARG A 92 31.45 -4.26 48.25
CA ARG A 92 30.94 -4.41 46.88
C ARG A 92 31.80 -3.70 45.84
N ASP A 93 32.52 -2.66 46.24
CA ASP A 93 33.37 -1.90 45.33
C ASP A 93 34.79 -2.48 45.35
N ASP A 94 35.24 -2.99 44.21
CA ASP A 94 36.60 -3.54 44.06
C ASP A 94 37.64 -2.40 44.08
N SER A 95 38.57 -2.48 45.04
CA SER A 95 39.74 -1.59 45.24
C SER A 95 40.45 -1.12 43.95
N PRO A 96 40.74 -1.97 42.94
CA PRO A 96 41.43 -1.54 41.72
C PRO A 96 40.55 -0.86 40.66
N LEU A 97 39.22 -1.05 40.68
CA LEU A 97 38.31 -0.46 39.68
C LEU A 97 38.06 1.02 39.96
N GLN A 98 37.92 1.42 41.22
CA GLN A 98 37.84 2.86 41.58
C GLN A 98 39.10 3.63 41.19
N TYR A 99 40.27 2.99 41.21
CA TYR A 99 41.51 3.61 40.71
C TYR A 99 41.44 3.94 39.21
N GLN A 100 40.80 3.09 38.40
CA GLN A 100 40.60 3.35 36.96
C GLN A 100 39.47 4.35 36.69
N THR A 101 38.38 4.34 37.47
CA THR A 101 37.30 5.32 37.30
C THR A 101 37.69 6.72 37.76
N ILE A 102 38.54 6.86 38.77
CA ILE A 102 39.07 8.18 39.18
C ILE A 102 39.95 8.80 38.07
N ILE A 103 40.57 7.98 37.21
CA ILE A 103 41.30 8.44 36.02
C ILE A 103 40.34 8.85 34.88
N GLN A 104 39.11 8.31 34.85
CA GLN A 104 38.17 8.46 33.73
C GLN A 104 36.96 9.38 34.01
N GLN A 105 36.67 9.74 35.26
CA GLN A 105 35.45 10.48 35.62
C GLN A 105 35.52 12.01 35.45
N ASP A 106 36.33 12.52 34.51
CA ASP A 106 36.24 13.90 33.99
C ASP A 106 36.27 13.91 32.45
N GLU A 107 35.56 12.98 31.79
CA GLU A 107 35.38 12.97 30.33
C GLU A 107 34.32 13.98 29.81
N ASN A 108 33.72 14.82 30.65
CA ASN A 108 32.57 15.67 30.26
C ASN A 108 32.80 17.20 30.29
N ASP A 109 34.01 17.70 30.52
CA ASP A 109 34.34 19.11 30.26
C ASP A 109 35.49 19.20 29.24
N GLU A 110 35.19 19.82 28.10
CA GLU A 110 36.15 20.17 27.05
C GLU A 110 37.11 21.26 27.56
N ASP A 111 38.15 20.88 28.30
CA ASP A 111 39.48 21.52 28.28
C ASP A 111 40.40 20.84 29.33
N TYR A 112 41.59 20.44 28.88
CA TYR A 112 42.69 19.77 29.63
C TYR A 112 42.62 18.24 29.79
N THR A 113 43.31 17.55 28.88
CA THR A 113 43.72 16.15 29.03
C THR A 113 44.96 16.06 29.93
N ILE A 114 44.82 15.46 31.12
CA ILE A 114 45.98 14.94 31.86
C ILE A 114 45.98 13.42 31.72
N ILE A 115 46.71 12.94 30.71
CA ILE A 115 47.18 11.56 30.66
C ILE A 115 48.19 11.43 31.81
N VAL A 116 47.77 10.87 32.94
CA VAL A 116 48.72 10.54 34.01
C VAL A 116 49.44 9.26 33.61
N ASP A 117 50.54 9.43 32.90
CA ASP A 117 51.63 8.46 32.84
C ASP A 117 51.95 8.03 34.28
N PRO A 118 52.32 6.76 34.57
CA PRO A 118 52.66 6.30 35.92
C PRO A 118 53.82 7.04 36.60
N ASN A 119 54.49 7.94 35.86
CA ASN A 119 55.59 8.80 36.26
C ASN A 119 55.27 10.31 36.12
N ALA A 120 54.01 10.70 35.89
CA ALA A 120 53.60 12.09 35.77
C ALA A 120 53.24 12.69 37.14
N ILE A 121 53.62 13.96 37.34
CA ILE A 121 53.39 14.75 38.56
C ILE A 121 51.87 14.88 38.80
N PRO A 122 51.31 14.36 39.90
CA PRO A 122 49.88 14.47 40.18
C PRO A 122 49.48 15.90 40.57
N SER A 123 48.28 16.35 40.21
CA SER A 123 47.78 17.67 40.61
C SER A 123 47.60 17.78 42.13
N ALA A 124 47.76 18.98 42.69
CA ALA A 124 47.50 19.28 44.10
C ALA A 124 46.09 18.85 44.55
N ASP A 125 45.14 18.77 43.62
CA ASP A 125 43.76 18.38 43.87
C ASP A 125 43.63 16.87 44.17
N VAL A 126 44.43 16.03 43.50
CA VAL A 126 44.45 14.57 43.76
C VAL A 126 45.01 14.29 45.15
N ARG A 127 46.06 15.00 45.54
CA ARG A 127 46.64 14.90 46.89
C ARG A 127 45.63 15.30 47.96
N LYS A 128 44.94 16.43 47.77
CA LYS A 128 43.90 16.91 48.68
C LYS A 128 42.71 15.96 48.75
N TYR A 129 42.31 15.37 47.62
CA TYR A 129 41.27 14.35 47.55
C TYR A 129 41.63 13.11 48.36
N LEU A 130 42.84 12.57 48.19
CA LEU A 130 43.32 11.41 48.96
C LEU A 130 43.36 11.69 50.46
N GLN A 131 43.75 12.90 50.86
CA GLN A 131 43.72 13.33 52.26
C GLN A 131 42.28 13.38 52.80
N ASN A 132 41.35 13.99 52.07
CA ASN A 132 39.94 14.06 52.47
C ASN A 132 39.30 12.66 52.58
N GLU A 133 39.63 11.74 51.68
CA GLU A 133 39.03 10.40 51.68
C GLU A 133 39.59 9.53 52.82
N LEU A 134 40.87 9.71 53.16
CA LEU A 134 41.46 9.13 54.37
C LEU A 134 40.78 9.67 55.65
N GLU A 135 40.53 10.99 55.73
CA GLU A 135 39.78 11.59 56.85
C GLU A 135 38.35 11.06 56.93
N ARG A 136 37.68 10.90 55.78
CA ARG A 136 36.34 10.30 55.71
C ARG A 136 36.34 8.87 56.25
N LEU A 137 37.32 8.04 55.86
CA LEU A 137 37.46 6.67 56.35
C LEU A 137 37.76 6.64 57.86
N ILE A 138 38.50 7.61 58.39
CA ILE A 138 38.68 7.79 59.84
C ILE A 138 37.34 8.09 60.51
N GLY A 139 36.57 9.04 60.00
CA GLY A 139 35.24 9.36 60.54
C GLY A 139 34.21 8.23 60.39
N ILE A 140 34.38 7.29 59.45
CA ILE A 140 33.55 6.08 59.35
C ILE A 140 33.94 5.05 60.40
N GLU A 141 35.24 4.87 60.66
CA GLU A 141 35.71 3.96 61.74
C GLU A 141 35.20 4.42 63.11
N GLU A 142 35.23 5.72 63.38
CA GLU A 142 34.67 6.29 64.61
C GLU A 142 33.18 6.02 64.75
N ARG A 143 32.41 6.15 63.65
CA ARG A 143 30.98 5.83 63.65
C ARG A 143 30.70 4.34 63.91
N LEU A 144 31.53 3.43 63.41
CA LEU A 144 31.41 2.00 63.72
C LEU A 144 31.73 1.67 65.18
N ASN A 145 32.63 2.43 65.82
CA ASN A 145 32.95 2.27 67.24
C ASN A 145 31.79 2.65 68.17
N ILE A 146 30.87 3.50 67.71
CA ILE A 146 29.72 3.98 68.49
C ILE A 146 28.54 2.99 68.46
N LEU A 147 28.56 1.97 67.59
CA LEU A 147 27.47 1.00 67.48
C LEU A 147 27.36 0.09 68.71
N PRO A 148 26.15 -0.13 69.26
CA PRO A 148 25.95 -0.99 70.41
C PRO A 148 26.30 -2.46 70.07
N HIS A 149 27.03 -3.11 70.98
CA HIS A 149 27.56 -4.46 70.82
C HIS A 149 26.47 -5.55 70.78
N GLU A 150 25.31 -5.27 71.38
CA GLU A 150 24.15 -6.16 71.44
C GLU A 150 22.88 -5.37 71.12
N ILE A 151 22.11 -5.83 70.14
CA ILE A 151 20.78 -5.27 69.84
C ILE A 151 19.72 -6.28 70.30
N GLN A 152 19.01 -5.94 71.37
CA GLN A 152 17.91 -6.75 71.87
C GLN A 152 16.62 -6.47 71.09
N ILE A 153 16.12 -7.46 70.37
CA ILE A 153 14.86 -7.40 69.61
C ILE A 153 13.88 -8.39 70.25
N GLY A 154 13.05 -7.89 71.16
CA GLY A 154 12.09 -8.72 71.90
C GLY A 154 12.80 -9.80 72.71
N CYS A 155 12.58 -11.06 72.35
CA CYS A 155 13.19 -12.24 72.99
C CYS A 155 14.50 -12.72 72.34
N ILE A 156 15.00 -12.03 71.30
CA ILE A 156 16.24 -12.38 70.59
C ILE A 156 17.28 -11.27 70.83
N CYS A 157 18.49 -11.66 71.23
CA CYS A 157 19.64 -10.76 71.28
C CYS A 157 20.53 -10.98 70.05
N ILE A 158 20.80 -9.92 69.31
CA ILE A 158 21.67 -9.96 68.13
C ILE A 158 23.03 -9.36 68.49
N GLU A 159 24.08 -10.18 68.47
CA GLU A 159 25.46 -9.73 68.62
C GLU A 159 25.98 -9.13 67.30
N THR A 160 26.44 -7.87 67.37
CA THR A 160 26.95 -7.09 66.23
C THR A 160 28.48 -7.11 66.13
N ILE A 161 29.18 -7.56 67.18
CA ILE A 161 30.65 -7.59 67.31
C ILE A 161 31.37 -8.24 66.11
N PRO A 162 30.97 -9.44 65.61
CA PRO A 162 31.70 -10.08 64.50
C PRO A 162 31.63 -9.28 63.20
N ILE A 163 30.50 -8.60 62.94
CA ILE A 163 30.33 -7.75 61.76
C ILE A 163 31.17 -6.48 61.90
N VAL A 164 31.10 -5.82 63.06
CA VAL A 164 31.88 -4.60 63.31
C VAL A 164 33.38 -4.86 63.17
N ASN A 165 33.87 -6.00 63.67
CA ASN A 165 35.28 -6.39 63.51
C ASN A 165 35.65 -6.66 62.04
N SER A 166 34.76 -7.32 61.28
CA SER A 166 34.98 -7.55 59.85
C SER A 166 35.04 -6.22 59.07
N LEU A 167 34.10 -5.30 59.33
CA LEU A 167 34.07 -3.98 58.71
C LEU A 167 35.28 -3.12 59.08
N LYS A 168 35.75 -3.16 60.33
CA LYS A 168 37.00 -2.52 60.74
C LYS A 168 38.21 -3.07 59.99
N THR A 169 38.24 -4.38 59.75
CA THR A 169 39.32 -5.02 58.99
C THR A 169 39.33 -4.51 57.54
N PHE A 170 38.15 -4.37 56.92
CA PHE A 170 38.03 -3.74 55.60
C PHE A 170 38.48 -2.28 55.61
N ILE A 171 37.98 -1.45 56.53
CA ILE A 171 38.38 -0.02 56.61
C ILE A 171 39.89 0.12 56.82
N PHE A 172 40.48 -0.72 57.68
CA PHE A 172 41.93 -0.73 57.88
C PHE A 172 42.69 -1.07 56.59
N SER A 173 42.20 -2.02 55.80
CA SER A 173 42.79 -2.35 54.50
C SER A 173 42.72 -1.18 53.51
N TRP A 174 41.58 -0.47 53.44
CA TRP A 174 41.39 0.71 52.60
C TRP A 174 42.30 1.87 53.04
N LYS A 175 42.34 2.19 54.34
CA LYS A 175 43.24 3.21 54.89
C LYS A 175 44.70 2.93 54.57
N THR A 176 45.12 1.68 54.75
CA THR A 176 46.51 1.27 54.48
C THR A 176 46.86 1.41 52.99
N GLN A 177 45.93 1.10 52.08
CA GLN A 177 46.15 1.27 50.64
C GLN A 177 46.25 2.74 50.24
N TYR A 178 45.29 3.58 50.64
CA TYR A 178 45.32 5.01 50.34
C TYR A 178 46.54 5.71 50.94
N ALA A 179 46.92 5.35 52.16
CA ALA A 179 48.06 5.96 52.82
C ALA A 179 49.40 5.51 52.19
N LYS A 180 49.50 4.26 51.69
CA LYS A 180 50.65 3.81 50.86
C LYS A 180 50.75 4.57 49.53
N LEU A 181 49.62 4.88 48.90
CA LEU A 181 49.60 5.67 47.67
C LEU A 181 50.06 7.11 47.93
N LEU A 182 49.56 7.73 49.01
CA LEU A 182 50.00 9.06 49.43
C LEU A 182 51.50 9.11 49.72
N HIS A 183 52.05 8.09 50.38
CA HIS A 183 53.50 7.95 50.60
C HIS A 183 54.28 7.84 49.29
N ARG A 184 53.82 7.01 48.33
CA ARG A 184 54.47 6.88 47.02
C ARG A 184 54.54 8.23 46.28
N PHE A 185 53.48 9.03 46.36
CA PHE A 185 53.46 10.37 45.76
C PHE A 185 54.43 11.33 46.47
N ALA A 186 54.38 11.41 47.80
CA ALA A 186 55.29 12.26 48.56
C ALA A 186 56.78 11.87 48.36
N LYS A 187 57.06 10.57 48.16
CA LYS A 187 58.40 10.08 47.83
C LYS A 187 58.87 10.49 46.44
N PHE A 188 58.00 10.39 45.45
CA PHE A 188 58.33 10.82 44.09
C PHE A 188 58.62 12.31 44.01
N GLU A 189 57.83 13.15 44.70
CA GLU A 189 58.07 14.59 44.78
C GLU A 189 59.41 14.91 45.48
N LEU A 190 59.71 14.21 46.58
CA LEU A 190 60.98 14.36 47.30
C LEU A 190 62.18 13.97 46.40
N ASP A 191 62.12 12.82 45.73
CA ASP A 191 63.18 12.33 44.85
C ASP A 191 63.43 13.28 43.67
N GLN A 192 62.38 13.85 43.07
CA GLN A 192 62.51 14.83 41.99
C GLN A 192 63.22 16.11 42.44
N VAL A 193 62.82 16.65 43.60
CA VAL A 193 63.43 17.85 44.18
C VAL A 193 64.92 17.61 44.47
N VAL A 194 65.24 16.47 45.06
CA VAL A 194 66.62 16.10 45.37
C VAL A 194 67.44 15.90 44.09
N ALA A 195 66.89 15.24 43.07
CA ALA A 195 67.54 15.04 41.78
C ALA A 195 67.79 16.36 41.05
N TYR A 196 66.80 17.27 41.02
CA TYR A 196 66.95 18.61 40.43
C TYR A 196 68.09 19.38 41.10
N ARG A 197 68.09 19.43 42.44
CA ARG A 197 69.16 20.09 43.21
C ARG A 197 70.54 19.51 42.88
N GLN A 198 70.67 18.18 42.81
CA GLN A 198 71.94 17.52 42.47
C GLN A 198 72.39 17.82 41.04
N GLN A 199 71.47 17.81 40.06
CA GLN A 199 71.79 18.14 38.66
C GLN A 199 72.29 19.58 38.52
N VAL A 200 71.62 20.53 39.18
CA VAL A 200 72.03 21.92 39.15
C VAL A 200 73.40 22.10 39.83
N GLN A 201 73.64 21.44 40.95
CA GLN A 201 74.92 21.48 41.64
C GLN A 201 76.07 20.91 40.82
N LEU A 202 75.83 19.84 40.03
CA LEU A 202 76.83 19.29 39.11
C LEU A 202 77.18 20.29 38.00
N ARG A 203 76.18 20.93 37.38
CA ARG A 203 76.41 21.89 36.30
C ARG A 203 77.18 23.14 36.74
N PHE A 204 77.04 23.57 38.00
CA PHE A 204 77.83 24.67 38.55
C PHE A 204 79.28 24.32 38.90
N ASN A 205 79.62 23.03 38.98
CA ASN A 205 80.99 22.59 39.24
C ASN A 205 81.84 22.46 37.97
N ASP A 206 81.25 22.55 36.78
CA ASP A 206 81.95 22.49 35.49
C ASP A 206 82.55 23.86 35.11
N ASP A 207 83.80 23.89 34.64
CA ASP A 207 84.48 25.13 34.24
C ASP A 207 83.94 25.68 32.90
N VAL A 208 83.32 26.87 32.94
CA VAL A 208 82.78 27.55 31.74
C VAL A 208 83.91 28.11 30.88
N SER A 209 84.06 27.62 29.64
CA SER A 209 85.11 28.05 28.71
C SER A 209 84.61 28.60 27.37
N THR A 210 83.41 28.21 26.92
CA THR A 210 82.82 28.68 25.66
C THR A 210 81.68 29.68 25.88
N LEU A 211 81.39 30.51 24.87
CA LEU A 211 80.28 31.47 24.89
C LEU A 211 78.90 30.81 24.98
N GLU A 212 78.76 29.58 24.45
CA GLU A 212 77.52 28.78 24.58
C GLU A 212 77.36 28.23 26.00
N GLN A 213 78.43 27.72 26.61
CA GLN A 213 78.43 27.31 28.02
C GLN A 213 78.21 28.49 28.98
N LEU A 214 78.62 29.70 28.58
CA LEU A 214 78.35 30.93 29.31
C LEU A 214 76.87 31.29 29.27
N ASP A 215 76.24 31.22 28.10
CA ASP A 215 74.79 31.47 27.95
C ASP A 215 73.98 30.47 28.78
N GLU A 216 74.32 29.17 28.72
CA GLU A 216 73.69 28.12 29.55
C GLU A 216 73.89 28.35 31.06
N ALA A 217 75.10 28.68 31.49
CA ALA A 217 75.37 28.95 32.91
C ALA A 217 74.65 30.21 33.41
N LEU A 218 74.44 31.22 32.56
CA LEU A 218 73.74 32.45 32.91
C LEU A 218 72.22 32.25 32.94
N ILE A 219 71.66 31.49 32.01
CA ILE A 219 70.25 31.07 32.05
C ILE A 219 69.98 30.29 33.35
N LEU A 220 70.86 29.34 33.70
CA LEU A 220 70.72 28.58 34.94
C LEU A 220 70.79 29.46 36.20
N LEU A 221 71.59 30.54 36.18
CA LEU A 221 71.64 31.51 37.29
C LEU A 221 70.36 32.36 37.40
N GLU A 222 69.75 32.73 36.28
CA GLU A 222 68.46 33.43 36.27
C GLU A 222 67.33 32.50 36.73
N GLU A 223 67.28 31.27 36.20
CA GLU A 223 66.34 30.24 36.61
C GLU A 223 66.42 29.97 38.12
N LEU A 224 67.63 29.88 38.69
CA LEU A 224 67.79 29.70 40.14
C LEU A 224 67.23 30.86 40.96
N SER A 225 67.41 32.10 40.50
CA SER A 225 66.87 33.28 41.19
C SER A 225 65.34 33.34 41.13
N GLU A 226 64.73 32.88 40.05
CA GLU A 226 63.27 32.75 39.98
C GLU A 226 62.76 31.60 40.85
N MET A 227 63.50 30.49 40.89
CA MET A 227 63.16 29.34 41.72
C MET A 227 63.27 29.64 43.22
N GLU A 228 64.15 30.53 43.66
CA GLU A 228 64.23 30.99 45.05
C GLU A 228 62.88 31.52 45.55
N ASN A 229 62.14 32.28 44.73
CA ASN A 229 60.82 32.80 45.10
C ASN A 229 59.71 31.75 45.11
N LYS A 230 59.91 30.59 44.47
CA LYS A 230 58.89 29.54 44.29
C LYS A 230 59.13 28.32 45.17
N ILE A 231 60.34 28.14 45.71
CA ILE A 231 60.72 26.86 46.32
C ILE A 231 59.97 26.56 47.62
N ASP A 232 59.65 27.59 48.41
CA ASP A 232 58.84 27.44 49.64
C ASP A 232 57.45 26.87 49.36
N SER A 233 56.87 27.18 48.20
CA SER A 233 55.58 26.63 47.77
C SER A 233 55.63 25.15 47.42
N ILE A 234 56.84 24.61 47.18
CA ILE A 234 57.08 23.21 46.79
C ILE A 234 57.50 22.38 48.01
N TYR A 235 58.36 22.93 48.89
CA TYR A 235 58.88 22.19 50.05
C TYR A 235 57.86 22.04 51.17
N LEU A 236 57.12 23.11 51.50
CA LEU A 236 56.14 23.10 52.60
C LEU A 236 55.04 22.03 52.43
N PRO A 237 54.47 21.81 51.23
CA PRO A 237 53.60 20.67 51.00
C PRO A 237 54.31 19.34 51.30
N ILE A 238 55.51 19.09 50.79
CA ILE A 238 56.17 17.80 50.99
C ILE A 238 56.35 17.51 52.49
N GLU A 239 56.84 18.49 53.26
CA GLU A 239 56.98 18.39 54.72
C GLU A 239 55.65 18.07 55.42
N THR A 240 54.58 18.80 55.09
CA THR A 240 53.25 18.57 55.69
C THR A 240 52.65 17.20 55.35
N THR A 241 52.97 16.61 54.19
CA THR A 241 52.55 15.23 53.89
C THR A 241 53.28 14.21 54.74
N TYR A 242 54.59 14.37 54.91
CA TYR A 242 55.39 13.42 55.68
C TYR A 242 55.03 13.48 57.17
N THR A 243 54.71 14.66 57.72
CA THR A 243 54.21 14.76 59.10
C THR A 243 52.86 14.06 59.28
N LEU A 244 51.93 14.22 58.33
CA LEU A 244 50.64 13.53 58.37
C LEU A 244 50.78 12.00 58.26
N LEU A 245 51.69 11.52 57.39
CA LEU A 245 51.95 10.08 57.22
C LEU A 245 52.54 9.42 58.47
N ASP A 246 53.41 10.14 59.19
CA ASP A 246 54.06 9.65 60.42
C ASP A 246 53.15 9.79 61.66
N GLU A 247 52.61 10.98 61.92
CA GLU A 247 51.88 11.26 63.17
C GLU A 247 50.44 10.72 63.17
N VAL A 248 49.73 10.83 62.04
CA VAL A 248 48.29 10.55 61.95
C VAL A 248 48.03 9.14 61.42
N TYR A 249 48.70 8.76 60.33
CA TYR A 249 48.46 7.48 59.65
C TYR A 249 49.32 6.31 60.15
N LYS A 250 50.34 6.59 60.98
CA LYS A 250 51.24 5.60 61.62
C LYS A 250 51.80 4.56 60.64
N ILE A 251 52.20 5.02 59.45
CA ILE A 251 52.90 4.16 58.48
C ILE A 251 54.38 4.11 58.86
N PRO A 252 55.05 2.95 58.81
CA PRO A 252 56.50 2.90 58.97
C PRO A 252 57.21 3.52 57.77
N ILE A 253 57.73 4.74 57.93
CA ILE A 253 58.56 5.46 56.93
C ILE A 253 60.04 5.21 57.24
N SER A 254 60.90 5.19 56.22
CA SER A 254 62.35 5.05 56.41
C SER A 254 62.95 6.28 57.10
N ARG A 255 63.94 6.10 57.99
CA ARG A 255 64.63 7.21 58.66
C ARG A 255 65.38 8.12 57.68
N ASP A 256 65.90 7.54 56.60
CA ASP A 256 66.63 8.28 55.57
C ASP A 256 65.73 9.31 54.85
N GLU A 257 64.46 8.96 54.59
CA GLU A 257 63.49 9.85 53.92
C GLU A 257 63.10 11.04 54.83
N LEU A 258 62.99 10.80 56.13
CA LEU A 258 62.71 11.84 57.13
C LEU A 258 63.90 12.80 57.31
N GLU A 259 65.13 12.26 57.34
CA GLU A 259 66.35 13.08 57.39
C GLU A 259 66.50 13.93 56.11
N GLU A 260 66.26 13.36 54.93
CA GLU A 260 66.35 14.11 53.66
C GLU A 260 65.32 15.24 53.56
N CYS A 261 64.08 15.00 54.01
CA CYS A 261 63.02 16.00 54.08
C CYS A 261 63.43 17.15 55.02
N SER A 262 63.96 16.84 56.21
CA SER A 262 64.40 17.85 57.19
C SER A 262 65.59 18.71 56.71
N GLN A 263 66.43 18.18 55.82
CA GLN A 263 67.63 18.85 55.31
C GLN A 263 67.41 19.58 53.97
N LEU A 264 66.17 19.64 53.45
CA LEU A 264 65.89 20.26 52.15
C LEU A 264 66.26 21.75 52.10
N CYS A 265 65.87 22.50 53.13
CA CYS A 265 66.10 23.94 53.25
C CYS A 265 67.61 24.28 53.41
N ASP A 266 68.33 23.48 54.20
CA ASP A 266 69.76 23.69 54.44
C ASP A 266 70.59 23.50 53.15
N LYS A 267 70.33 22.40 52.43
CA LYS A 267 71.04 22.07 51.18
C LYS A 267 70.68 23.03 50.04
N TRP A 268 69.50 23.65 50.03
CA TRP A 268 69.16 24.70 49.06
C TRP A 268 69.98 25.98 49.31
N SER A 269 70.13 26.36 50.57
CA SER A 269 70.93 27.53 50.96
C SER A 269 72.40 27.38 50.53
N GLU A 270 72.98 26.19 50.65
CA GLU A 270 74.33 25.90 50.14
C GLU A 270 74.46 26.04 48.62
N LEU A 271 73.43 25.63 47.87
CA LEU A 271 73.41 25.74 46.41
C LEU A 271 73.35 27.20 45.96
N MET A 272 72.54 28.04 46.63
CA MET A 272 72.46 29.47 46.34
C MET A 272 73.79 30.20 46.61
N LEU A 273 74.49 29.84 47.69
CA LEU A 273 75.83 30.38 47.98
C LEU A 273 76.85 30.01 46.88
N ASN A 274 76.76 28.80 46.33
CA ASN A 274 77.60 28.36 45.22
C ASN A 274 77.25 29.10 43.92
N ALA A 275 75.97 29.29 43.62
CA ALA A 275 75.50 30.06 42.46
C ALA A 275 76.00 31.51 42.51
N ASP A 276 75.93 32.17 43.67
CA ASP A 276 76.46 33.53 43.89
C ASP A 276 77.98 33.63 43.73
N ARG A 277 78.71 32.56 44.04
CA ARG A 277 80.16 32.47 43.79
C ARG A 277 80.44 32.42 42.29
N VAL A 278 79.75 31.55 41.55
CA VAL A 278 79.91 31.41 40.09
C VAL A 278 79.49 32.69 39.36
N ARG A 279 78.39 33.32 39.78
CA ARG A 279 77.92 34.61 39.26
C ARG A 279 78.99 35.70 39.36
N ARG A 280 79.69 35.78 40.50
CA ARG A 280 80.80 36.73 40.70
C ARG A 280 82.00 36.42 39.80
N GLN A 281 82.41 35.17 39.69
CA GLN A 281 83.53 34.78 38.82
C GLN A 281 83.28 35.12 37.34
N LEU A 282 82.08 34.81 36.82
CA LEU A 282 81.76 35.03 35.41
C LEU A 282 81.55 36.51 35.06
N LEU A 283 80.83 37.26 35.90
CA LEU A 283 80.46 38.65 35.60
C LEU A 283 81.52 39.69 36.02
N GLN A 284 82.37 39.40 37.00
CA GLN A 284 83.39 40.35 37.47
C GLN A 284 84.81 40.02 36.97
N GLU A 285 85.21 38.75 36.93
CA GLU A 285 86.60 38.37 36.62
C GLU A 285 86.84 38.12 35.13
N ARG A 286 85.89 37.50 34.40
CA ARG A 286 86.05 37.08 32.99
C ARG A 286 85.39 37.98 31.95
N ARG A 287 84.69 39.04 32.37
CA ARG A 287 83.87 39.92 31.50
C ARG A 287 84.61 40.50 30.28
N GLN A 288 85.80 41.08 30.47
CA GLN A 288 86.52 41.74 29.37
C GLN A 288 86.97 40.78 28.26
N GLN A 289 87.32 39.54 28.62
CA GLN A 289 87.73 38.52 27.64
C GLN A 289 86.54 38.06 26.79
N LEU A 290 85.36 37.96 27.41
CA LEU A 290 84.12 37.54 26.77
C LEU A 290 83.53 38.62 25.84
N GLU A 291 83.65 39.91 26.21
CA GLU A 291 83.24 41.03 25.34
C GLU A 291 84.08 41.10 24.03
N GLN A 292 85.39 40.79 24.10
CA GLN A 292 86.25 40.76 22.91
C GLN A 292 85.94 39.58 21.97
N GLU A 293 85.68 38.40 22.53
CA GLU A 293 85.31 37.23 21.72
C GLU A 293 83.91 37.41 21.09
N LEU A 294 82.98 38.07 21.78
CA LEU A 294 81.66 38.42 21.24
C LEU A 294 81.76 39.32 20.00
N ASP A 295 82.52 40.42 20.04
CA ASP A 295 82.64 41.34 18.88
C ASP A 295 83.29 40.65 17.67
N LYS A 296 84.23 39.73 17.91
CA LYS A 296 84.84 38.91 16.86
C LYS A 296 83.82 37.99 16.20
N GLN A 297 82.99 37.28 16.99
CA GLN A 297 81.98 36.38 16.46
C GLN A 297 80.84 37.10 15.74
N VAL A 298 80.43 38.28 16.23
CA VAL A 298 79.43 39.12 15.56
C VAL A 298 79.92 39.54 14.18
N LYS A 299 81.19 39.94 14.02
CA LYS A 299 81.76 40.31 12.72
C LYS A 299 81.87 39.13 11.75
N SER A 300 82.27 37.94 12.22
CA SER A 300 82.28 36.74 11.37
C SER A 300 80.87 36.35 10.92
N PHE A 301 79.88 36.48 11.80
CA PHE A 301 78.50 36.09 11.51
C PHE A 301 77.85 36.98 10.44
N VAL A 302 78.16 38.29 10.40
CA VAL A 302 77.69 39.18 9.31
C VAL A 302 78.15 38.67 7.93
N VAL A 303 79.42 38.23 7.82
CA VAL A 303 79.97 37.74 6.55
C VAL A 303 79.31 36.42 6.14
N GLU A 304 79.04 35.53 7.10
CA GLU A 304 78.35 34.26 6.86
C GLU A 304 76.90 34.48 6.38
N VAL A 305 76.16 35.42 6.98
CA VAL A 305 74.77 35.76 6.57
C VAL A 305 74.71 36.27 5.13
N ILE A 306 75.66 37.12 4.72
CA ILE A 306 75.72 37.63 3.34
C ILE A 306 76.04 36.50 2.35
N ARG A 307 76.98 35.61 2.69
CA ARG A 307 77.30 34.43 1.85
C ARG A 307 76.11 33.49 1.72
N PHE A 308 75.38 33.28 2.81
CA PHE A 308 74.16 32.47 2.81
C PHE A 308 73.08 33.04 1.88
N ARG A 309 72.84 34.37 1.93
CA ARG A 309 71.87 35.01 1.02
C ARG A 309 72.25 34.84 -0.45
N ASN A 310 73.53 35.04 -0.79
CA ASN A 310 74.00 34.87 -2.16
C ASN A 310 73.87 33.42 -2.65
N SER A 311 74.12 32.42 -1.78
CA SER A 311 73.90 31.01 -2.11
C SER A 311 72.39 30.70 -2.29
N PHE A 312 71.53 31.29 -1.46
CA PHE A 312 70.07 31.15 -1.61
C PHE A 312 69.55 31.74 -2.93
N ASP A 313 70.07 32.88 -3.39
CA ASP A 313 69.63 33.49 -4.65
C ASP A 313 70.13 32.72 -5.89
N VAL A 314 71.29 32.04 -5.80
CA VAL A 314 71.91 31.29 -6.93
C VAL A 314 71.47 29.83 -6.98
N GLU A 315 71.37 29.16 -5.84
CA GLU A 315 71.14 27.71 -5.72
C GLU A 315 69.77 27.38 -5.10
N GLY A 316 69.00 28.40 -4.75
CA GLY A 316 67.75 28.25 -4.05
C GLY A 316 66.61 27.64 -4.89
N PRO A 317 65.42 27.55 -4.28
CA PRO A 317 64.28 26.81 -4.83
C PRO A 317 63.65 27.46 -6.08
N ASN A 318 64.07 28.66 -6.47
CA ASN A 318 63.49 29.46 -7.55
C ASN A 318 64.30 29.39 -8.86
N VAL A 319 65.30 28.50 -8.95
CA VAL A 319 66.06 28.33 -10.20
C VAL A 319 65.15 27.73 -11.28
N PRO A 320 65.01 28.37 -12.46
CA PRO A 320 64.09 27.93 -13.49
C PRO A 320 64.49 26.57 -14.07
N GLY A 321 63.51 25.66 -14.19
CA GLY A 321 63.69 24.33 -14.79
C GLY A 321 63.92 23.17 -13.80
N LEU A 322 63.80 23.40 -12.49
CA LEU A 322 63.90 22.34 -11.49
C LEU A 322 62.56 21.65 -11.24
N GLY A 323 62.63 20.32 -11.07
CA GLY A 323 61.48 19.53 -10.65
C GLY A 323 61.05 19.88 -9.22
N PRO A 324 59.74 19.87 -8.92
CA PRO A 324 59.19 20.31 -7.63
C PRO A 324 59.67 19.48 -6.43
N LEU A 325 59.98 18.20 -6.64
CA LEU A 325 60.57 17.34 -5.60
C LEU A 325 62.02 17.73 -5.25
N ASP A 326 62.80 18.14 -6.24
CA ASP A 326 64.20 18.53 -6.04
C ASP A 326 64.30 19.96 -5.49
N ALA A 327 63.37 20.84 -5.87
CA ALA A 327 63.21 22.15 -5.25
C ALA A 327 62.84 22.04 -3.75
N ALA A 328 61.96 21.10 -3.37
CA ALA A 328 61.61 20.85 -1.97
C ALA A 328 62.77 20.26 -1.14
N LYS A 329 63.64 19.43 -1.73
CA LYS A 329 64.87 18.93 -1.06
C LYS A 329 65.83 20.09 -0.78
N ARG A 330 66.11 20.91 -1.79
CA ARG A 330 66.96 22.11 -1.63
C ARG A 330 66.40 23.06 -0.59
N LEU A 331 65.08 23.26 -0.56
CA LEU A 331 64.43 24.06 0.47
C LEU A 331 64.69 23.52 1.88
N LYS A 332 64.61 22.20 2.10
CA LYS A 332 64.96 21.60 3.41
C LYS A 332 66.41 21.80 3.80
N ASP A 333 67.34 21.69 2.84
CA ASP A 333 68.76 21.91 3.09
C ASP A 333 69.01 23.37 3.53
N PHE A 334 68.41 24.34 2.83
CA PHE A 334 68.46 25.76 3.19
C PHE A 334 67.75 26.08 4.51
N GLN A 335 66.63 25.41 4.85
CA GLN A 335 65.99 25.54 6.16
C GLN A 335 66.88 25.02 7.29
N GLY A 336 67.61 23.91 7.07
CA GLY A 336 68.56 23.38 8.03
C GLY A 336 69.69 24.38 8.32
N GLN A 337 70.26 24.95 7.26
CA GLN A 337 71.29 26.00 7.38
C GLN A 337 70.74 27.27 8.04
N TYR A 338 69.52 27.70 7.68
CA TYR A 338 68.84 28.83 8.30
C TYR A 338 68.64 28.62 9.81
N LYS A 339 68.21 27.43 10.24
CA LYS A 339 68.02 27.12 11.68
C LYS A 339 69.33 27.23 12.47
N ILE A 340 70.44 26.76 11.91
CA ILE A 340 71.77 26.88 12.53
C ILE A 340 72.15 28.36 12.68
N MET A 341 71.99 29.15 11.60
CA MET A 341 72.30 30.58 11.61
C MET A 341 71.36 31.36 12.54
N HIS A 342 70.08 31.01 12.61
CA HIS A 342 69.11 31.64 13.49
C HIS A 342 69.39 31.37 14.96
N ARG A 343 69.73 30.13 15.33
CA ARG A 343 70.18 29.80 16.69
C ARG A 343 71.42 30.61 17.08
N ARG A 344 72.38 30.71 16.18
CA ARG A 344 73.59 31.52 16.37
C ARG A 344 73.27 33.03 16.50
N LYS A 345 72.29 33.54 15.76
CA LYS A 345 71.78 34.91 15.94
C LYS A 345 71.15 35.10 17.33
N GLN A 346 70.38 34.12 17.82
CA GLN A 346 69.75 34.17 19.14
C GLN A 346 70.77 34.18 20.27
N THR A 347 71.78 33.31 20.23
CA THR A 347 72.85 33.27 21.24
C THR A 347 73.69 34.55 21.21
N LEU A 348 74.02 35.08 20.03
CA LEU A 348 74.74 36.36 19.95
C LEU A 348 73.89 37.53 20.48
N ASN A 349 72.57 37.49 20.29
CA ASN A 349 71.66 38.51 20.82
C ASN A 349 71.48 38.40 22.33
N SER A 350 71.30 37.20 22.90
CA SER A 350 71.17 36.99 24.35
C SER A 350 72.42 37.47 25.09
N ILE A 351 73.59 37.07 24.61
CA ILE A 351 74.88 37.48 25.16
C ILE A 351 75.07 39.00 25.01
N SER A 352 74.67 39.60 23.88
CA SER A 352 74.74 41.07 23.69
C SER A 352 73.82 41.83 24.65
N THR A 353 72.58 41.36 24.85
CA THR A 353 71.64 41.98 25.80
C THR A 353 72.14 41.91 27.24
N LEU A 354 72.79 40.80 27.60
CA LEU A 354 73.30 40.56 28.95
C LEU A 354 74.49 41.49 29.30
N PHE A 355 75.37 41.76 28.33
CA PHE A 355 76.41 42.80 28.47
C PHE A 355 75.89 44.24 28.34
N SER A 356 74.56 44.43 28.21
CA SER A 356 73.92 45.73 27.94
C SER A 356 74.39 46.40 26.65
N LEU A 357 74.84 45.59 25.67
CA LEU A 357 75.18 46.04 24.32
C LEU A 357 73.94 45.99 23.44
N GLN A 358 73.79 46.98 22.54
CA GLN A 358 72.67 46.99 21.59
C GLN A 358 72.82 45.84 20.58
N PRO A 359 71.84 44.92 20.46
CA PRO A 359 71.92 43.82 19.51
C PRO A 359 71.91 44.37 18.07
N LYS A 360 72.84 43.89 17.22
CA LYS A 360 72.87 44.26 15.79
C LYS A 360 71.76 43.54 15.03
N GLN A 361 71.05 44.27 14.18
CA GLN A 361 70.00 43.70 13.32
C GLN A 361 70.60 43.02 12.08
N PHE A 362 70.01 41.88 11.69
CA PHE A 362 70.45 41.08 10.53
C PHE A 362 69.31 40.97 9.49
N PRO A 363 69.04 42.03 8.70
CA PRO A 363 67.86 42.13 7.85
C PRO A 363 67.84 41.09 6.71
N GLU A 364 69.00 40.69 6.19
CA GLU A 364 69.09 39.69 5.11
C GLU A 364 68.73 38.28 5.60
N LEU A 365 69.05 37.96 6.86
CA LEU A 365 68.64 36.69 7.45
C LEU A 365 67.12 36.68 7.70
N ASP A 366 66.56 37.76 8.21
CA ASP A 366 65.11 37.85 8.48
C ASP A 366 64.28 37.76 7.20
N LYS A 367 64.71 38.40 6.10
CA LYS A 367 64.10 38.24 4.76
C LYS A 367 64.15 36.80 4.26
N THR A 368 65.31 36.12 4.39
CA THR A 368 65.41 34.70 4.01
C THR A 368 64.49 33.81 4.83
N GLY A 369 64.28 34.13 6.12
CA GLY A 369 63.36 33.42 6.99
C GLY A 369 61.91 33.53 6.53
N GLU A 370 61.45 34.75 6.24
CA GLU A 370 60.09 34.97 5.71
C GLU A 370 59.87 34.24 4.38
N GLU A 371 60.84 34.30 3.46
CA GLU A 371 60.77 33.62 2.17
C GLU A 371 60.77 32.09 2.31
N LEU A 372 61.59 31.54 3.21
CA LEU A 372 61.63 30.10 3.47
C LEU A 372 60.33 29.57 4.06
N VAL A 373 59.68 30.31 4.96
CA VAL A 373 58.39 29.91 5.54
C VAL A 373 57.29 29.91 4.47
N LEU A 374 57.26 30.94 3.63
CA LEU A 374 56.29 31.07 2.54
C LEU A 374 56.49 29.98 1.45
N LEU A 375 57.75 29.69 1.09
CA LEU A 375 58.06 28.60 0.15
C LEU A 375 57.75 27.22 0.74
N ASP A 376 57.96 27.00 2.04
CA ASP A 376 57.64 25.73 2.68
C ASP A 376 56.14 25.42 2.62
N GLN A 377 55.29 26.41 2.92
CA GLN A 377 53.84 26.28 2.80
C GLN A 377 53.42 25.90 1.37
N LEU A 378 54.01 26.55 0.36
CA LEU A 378 53.73 26.26 -1.04
C LEU A 378 54.20 24.87 -1.46
N TYR A 379 55.42 24.47 -1.12
CA TYR A 379 55.97 23.16 -1.53
C TYR A 379 55.36 21.99 -0.75
N ILE A 380 54.90 22.20 0.49
CA ILE A 380 54.09 21.21 1.22
C ILE A 380 52.79 20.96 0.46
N LEU A 381 52.08 22.01 0.07
CA LEU A 381 50.84 21.91 -0.70
C LEU A 381 51.08 21.30 -2.09
N TYR A 382 52.15 21.71 -2.78
CA TYR A 382 52.55 21.13 -4.06
C TYR A 382 52.89 19.64 -3.93
N LYS A 383 53.56 19.24 -2.85
CA LYS A 383 53.85 17.82 -2.57
C LYS A 383 52.59 17.02 -2.28
N LYS A 384 51.63 17.58 -1.52
CA LYS A 384 50.31 16.96 -1.34
C LYS A 384 49.62 16.76 -2.69
N PHE A 385 49.67 17.76 -3.57
CA PHE A 385 49.10 17.67 -4.92
C PHE A 385 49.79 16.61 -5.80
N ILE A 386 51.13 16.52 -5.81
CA ILE A 386 51.83 15.44 -6.54
C ILE A 386 51.48 14.07 -5.98
N ALA A 387 51.43 13.93 -4.65
CA ALA A 387 51.04 12.68 -4.01
C ALA A 387 49.63 12.27 -4.46
N PHE A 388 48.68 13.22 -4.42
CA PHE A 388 47.33 13.02 -4.94
C PHE A 388 47.34 12.64 -6.43
N ASP A 389 48.04 13.38 -7.30
CA ASP A 389 48.11 13.12 -8.75
C ASP A 389 48.68 11.73 -9.06
N THR A 390 49.75 11.33 -8.39
CA THR A 390 50.37 10.02 -8.57
C THR A 390 49.47 8.88 -8.09
N THR A 391 48.78 9.04 -6.96
CA THR A 391 47.79 8.05 -6.51
C THR A 391 46.58 8.00 -7.44
N PHE A 392 46.09 9.16 -7.87
CA PHE A 392 44.91 9.29 -8.71
C PHE A 392 45.15 8.73 -10.11
N ARG A 393 46.32 8.95 -10.71
CA ARG A 393 46.68 8.34 -12.01
C ARG A 393 46.86 6.81 -11.93
N ALA A 394 47.32 6.31 -10.79
CA ALA A 394 47.61 4.88 -10.60
C ALA A 394 46.38 4.02 -10.32
N THR A 395 45.24 4.62 -9.93
CA THR A 395 44.02 3.88 -9.58
C THR A 395 43.34 3.27 -10.82
N LEU A 396 42.76 2.08 -10.62
CA LEU A 396 41.96 1.39 -11.62
C LEU A 396 40.61 2.07 -11.75
N TRP A 397 40.13 2.28 -12.98
CA TRP A 397 38.87 2.99 -13.25
C TRP A 397 37.66 2.40 -12.51
N SER A 398 37.63 1.08 -12.33
CA SER A 398 36.55 0.37 -11.60
C SER A 398 36.51 0.65 -10.10
N GLU A 399 37.63 1.07 -9.51
CA GLU A 399 37.80 1.30 -8.07
C GLU A 399 37.89 2.79 -7.72
N VAL A 400 37.81 3.69 -8.71
CA VAL A 400 37.92 5.13 -8.47
C VAL A 400 36.67 5.67 -7.79
N ASP A 401 36.83 6.14 -6.55
CA ASP A 401 35.85 7.02 -5.92
C ASP A 401 36.09 8.48 -6.33
N LEU A 402 35.30 8.92 -7.30
CA LEU A 402 35.35 10.30 -7.80
C LEU A 402 34.85 11.33 -6.77
N ASN A 403 34.00 10.93 -5.81
CA ASN A 403 33.49 11.85 -4.79
C ASN A 403 34.57 12.17 -3.75
N GLN A 404 35.28 11.15 -3.28
CA GLN A 404 36.43 11.35 -2.40
C GLN A 404 37.49 12.23 -3.09
N SER A 405 37.83 11.89 -4.34
CA SER A 405 38.81 12.65 -5.14
C SER A 405 38.40 14.11 -5.35
N LYS A 406 37.10 14.38 -5.55
CA LYS A 406 36.57 15.75 -5.65
C LYS A 406 36.69 16.53 -4.35
N ASN A 407 36.43 15.88 -3.21
CA ASN A 407 36.54 16.52 -1.90
C ASN A 407 38.00 16.85 -1.56
N GLU A 408 38.92 15.91 -1.81
CA GLU A 408 40.36 16.13 -1.64
C GLU A 408 40.88 17.25 -2.55
N LEU A 409 40.43 17.29 -3.81
CA LEU A 409 40.84 18.34 -4.74
C LEU A 409 40.26 19.72 -4.37
N ASN A 410 39.01 19.77 -3.87
CA ASN A 410 38.42 20.99 -3.35
C ASN A 410 39.12 21.48 -2.09
N GLN A 411 39.53 20.57 -1.19
CA GLN A 411 40.33 20.90 -0.01
C GLN A 411 41.70 21.46 -0.40
N LEU A 412 42.37 20.86 -1.38
CA LEU A 412 43.63 21.40 -1.93
C LEU A 412 43.43 22.76 -2.60
N TRP A 413 42.28 22.99 -3.25
CA TRP A 413 41.93 24.28 -3.83
C TRP A 413 41.63 25.35 -2.76
N THR A 414 40.94 25.01 -1.67
CA THR A 414 40.72 25.93 -0.55
C THR A 414 42.03 26.25 0.16
N GLU A 415 42.86 25.25 0.44
CA GLU A 415 44.19 25.47 1.01
C GLU A 415 45.08 26.32 0.09
N PHE A 416 44.92 26.21 -1.23
CA PHE A 416 45.61 27.08 -2.20
C PHE A 416 45.08 28.53 -2.16
N CYS A 417 43.77 28.73 -2.05
CA CYS A 417 43.17 30.07 -1.95
C CYS A 417 43.51 30.77 -0.63
N ASP A 418 43.72 30.02 0.45
CA ASP A 418 44.09 30.54 1.77
C ASP A 418 45.57 30.97 1.86
N LEU A 419 46.36 30.73 0.81
CA LEU A 419 47.77 31.12 0.78
C LEU A 419 47.95 32.66 0.78
N PRO A 420 48.95 33.20 1.52
CA PRO A 420 49.18 34.64 1.62
C PRO A 420 49.40 35.34 0.27
N SER A 421 48.75 36.48 0.03
CA SER A 421 48.86 37.29 -1.20
C SER A 421 50.28 37.75 -1.55
N LYS A 422 51.20 37.78 -0.58
CA LYS A 422 52.65 38.04 -0.78
C LYS A 422 53.34 37.02 -1.70
N LEU A 423 52.78 35.82 -1.83
CA LEU A 423 53.24 34.77 -2.75
C LEU A 423 52.94 35.12 -4.22
N GLN A 424 51.78 35.75 -4.46
CA GLN A 424 51.31 36.13 -5.78
C GLN A 424 52.09 37.33 -6.35
N GLU A 425 52.50 38.27 -5.48
CA GLU A 425 53.26 39.47 -5.85
C GLU A 425 54.71 39.16 -6.29
N ARG A 426 55.29 38.04 -5.85
CA ARG A 426 56.71 37.70 -6.06
C ARG A 426 56.99 36.79 -7.26
N ILE A 427 55.95 36.39 -8.01
CA ILE A 427 56.02 35.65 -9.29
C ILE A 427 56.89 34.38 -9.19
N TRP A 428 56.52 33.46 -8.30
CA TRP A 428 57.13 32.13 -8.28
C TRP A 428 56.48 31.22 -9.32
N THR A 429 57.30 30.59 -10.16
CA THR A 429 56.83 29.71 -11.27
C THR A 429 55.99 28.54 -10.75
N ALA A 430 56.40 27.94 -9.62
CA ALA A 430 55.69 26.83 -8.99
C ALA A 430 54.25 27.16 -8.55
N TYR A 431 53.95 28.43 -8.24
CA TYR A 431 52.60 28.87 -7.88
C TYR A 431 51.64 28.82 -9.07
N PHE A 432 52.06 29.40 -10.20
CA PHE A 432 51.25 29.41 -11.43
C PHE A 432 51.11 28.01 -12.05
N ASP A 433 52.14 27.18 -11.96
CA ASP A 433 52.08 25.79 -12.42
C ASP A 433 51.07 24.96 -11.61
N LEU A 434 51.05 25.13 -10.28
CA LEU A 434 50.06 24.47 -9.42
C LEU A 434 48.65 24.97 -9.70
N GLU A 435 48.47 26.29 -9.87
CA GLU A 435 47.17 26.89 -10.21
C GLU A 435 46.62 26.33 -11.54
N ALA A 436 47.48 26.23 -12.56
CA ALA A 436 47.11 25.69 -13.87
C ALA A 436 46.71 24.21 -13.77
N HIS A 437 47.46 23.41 -13.02
CA HIS A 437 47.15 21.98 -12.83
C HIS A 437 45.84 21.77 -12.04
N LEU A 438 45.62 22.50 -10.95
CA LEU A 438 44.38 22.39 -10.18
C LEU A 438 43.15 22.80 -11.00
N LYS A 439 43.23 23.89 -11.77
CA LYS A 439 42.14 24.32 -12.67
C LYS A 439 41.82 23.26 -13.74
N LYS A 440 42.84 22.61 -14.29
CA LYS A 440 42.65 21.51 -15.26
C LYS A 440 41.89 20.34 -14.63
N TYR A 441 42.27 19.90 -13.43
CA TYR A 441 41.56 18.81 -12.75
C TYR A 441 40.12 19.18 -12.34
N LEU A 442 39.87 20.43 -11.93
CA LEU A 442 38.51 20.91 -11.65
C LEU A 442 37.60 20.86 -12.90
N GLN A 443 38.13 21.08 -14.09
CA GLN A 443 37.38 20.99 -15.35
C GLN A 443 37.17 19.54 -15.81
N LEU A 444 38.14 18.65 -15.55
CA LEU A 444 38.07 17.24 -15.90
C LEU A 444 37.12 16.43 -15.00
N LEU A 445 37.07 16.71 -13.70
CA LEU A 445 36.28 15.93 -12.75
C LEU A 445 34.79 15.77 -13.15
N PRO A 446 34.05 16.83 -13.54
CA PRO A 446 32.67 16.69 -14.02
C PRO A 446 32.52 15.73 -15.22
N LEU A 447 33.50 15.70 -16.13
CA LEU A 447 33.50 14.76 -17.26
C LEU A 447 33.74 13.33 -16.80
N LEU A 448 34.64 13.13 -15.83
CA LEU A 448 34.87 11.82 -15.22
C LEU A 448 33.60 11.29 -14.54
N PHE A 449 32.87 12.15 -13.83
CA PHE A 449 31.59 11.79 -13.23
C PHE A 449 30.56 11.35 -14.27
N MET A 450 30.47 12.06 -15.40
CA MET A 450 29.58 11.66 -16.49
C MET A 450 30.03 10.37 -17.17
N LEU A 451 31.33 10.07 -17.17
CA LEU A 451 31.90 8.86 -17.76
C LEU A 451 31.82 7.63 -16.84
N ASN A 452 31.77 7.83 -15.52
CA ASN A 452 31.61 6.77 -14.52
C ASN A 452 30.15 6.37 -14.29
N ALA A 453 29.24 6.95 -15.09
CA ALA A 453 27.84 6.62 -15.06
C ALA A 453 27.63 5.17 -15.54
N ARG A 454 26.82 4.36 -14.83
CA ARG A 454 26.52 2.96 -15.17
C ARG A 454 25.83 2.81 -16.53
N GLU A 455 25.33 3.92 -17.07
CA GLU A 455 24.73 4.10 -18.38
C GLU A 455 25.70 3.79 -19.52
N ILE A 456 27.01 3.94 -19.30
CA ILE A 456 28.02 3.80 -20.34
C ILE A 456 28.43 2.33 -20.53
N ARG A 457 28.43 1.88 -21.78
CA ARG A 457 28.74 0.51 -22.19
C ARG A 457 29.89 0.51 -23.19
N SER A 458 30.38 -0.68 -23.54
CA SER A 458 31.45 -0.88 -24.53
C SER A 458 31.24 -0.08 -25.83
N ARG A 459 30.01 -0.04 -26.36
CA ARG A 459 29.67 0.75 -27.56
C ARG A 459 29.86 2.27 -27.40
N HIS A 460 29.62 2.81 -26.21
CA HIS A 460 29.82 4.23 -25.91
C HIS A 460 31.31 4.54 -25.81
N TRP A 461 32.08 3.65 -25.19
CA TRP A 461 33.54 3.75 -25.15
C TRP A 461 34.18 3.69 -26.53
N LEU A 462 33.67 2.85 -27.44
CA LEU A 462 34.11 2.83 -28.84
C LEU A 462 33.83 4.15 -29.56
N LYS A 463 32.69 4.80 -29.30
CA LYS A 463 32.40 6.15 -29.84
C LYS A 463 33.36 7.20 -29.25
N VAL A 464 33.69 7.11 -27.96
CA VAL A 464 34.69 7.99 -27.32
C VAL A 464 36.08 7.78 -27.92
N MET A 465 36.49 6.53 -28.20
CA MET A 465 37.75 6.21 -28.88
C MET A 465 37.80 6.78 -30.31
N GLN A 466 36.70 6.70 -31.06
CA GLN A 466 36.62 7.27 -32.40
C GLN A 466 36.78 8.79 -32.41
N ILE A 467 36.17 9.48 -31.44
CA ILE A 467 36.23 10.94 -31.32
C ILE A 467 37.62 11.41 -30.85
N THR A 468 38.21 10.68 -29.89
CA THR A 468 39.50 11.04 -29.31
C THR A 468 40.70 10.58 -30.15
N GLY A 469 40.50 9.65 -31.09
CA GLY A 469 41.55 9.07 -31.93
C GLY A 469 42.49 8.11 -31.19
N CYS A 470 42.14 7.73 -29.96
CA CYS A 470 42.95 6.88 -29.10
C CYS A 470 42.31 5.49 -28.94
N SER A 471 43.14 4.44 -28.87
CA SER A 471 42.70 3.06 -28.60
C SER A 471 43.25 2.60 -27.25
N PHE A 472 42.37 2.24 -26.32
CA PHE A 472 42.72 1.64 -25.02
C PHE A 472 41.99 0.32 -24.80
N GLN A 473 42.51 -0.55 -23.94
CA GLN A 473 41.88 -1.84 -23.63
C GLN A 473 40.80 -1.64 -22.55
N LEU A 474 39.55 -2.01 -22.86
CA LEU A 474 38.37 -1.80 -22.00
C LEU A 474 38.22 -2.85 -20.89
N GLU A 475 39.22 -3.71 -20.70
CA GLU A 475 39.20 -4.73 -19.65
C GLU A 475 39.31 -4.05 -18.27
N SER A 476 38.37 -4.36 -17.38
CA SER A 476 38.27 -3.77 -16.04
C SER A 476 39.53 -3.95 -15.18
N SER A 477 40.35 -4.96 -15.49
CA SER A 477 41.61 -5.26 -14.81
C SER A 477 42.80 -4.43 -15.27
N VAL A 478 42.71 -3.78 -16.44
CA VAL A 478 43.83 -3.06 -17.08
C VAL A 478 43.54 -1.56 -17.18
N PHE A 479 42.27 -1.17 -17.26
CA PHE A 479 41.88 0.22 -17.50
C PHE A 479 42.18 1.12 -16.29
N LYS A 480 43.27 1.89 -16.39
CA LYS A 480 43.70 2.86 -15.38
C LYS A 480 43.26 4.26 -15.74
N LEU A 481 43.10 5.10 -14.71
CA LEU A 481 42.75 6.49 -14.90
C LEU A 481 43.81 7.27 -15.70
N ASN A 482 45.07 6.83 -15.69
CA ASN A 482 46.14 7.41 -16.49
C ASN A 482 45.81 7.46 -17.99
N ASP A 483 45.24 6.39 -18.54
CA ASP A 483 44.93 6.30 -19.98
C ASP A 483 43.85 7.30 -20.40
N LEU A 484 43.02 7.73 -19.44
CA LEU A 484 41.91 8.65 -19.65
C LEU A 484 42.30 10.11 -19.34
N LEU A 485 43.25 10.35 -18.43
CA LEU A 485 43.81 11.68 -18.14
C LEU A 485 44.86 12.14 -19.16
N ASP A 486 45.55 11.19 -19.80
CA ASP A 486 46.50 11.49 -20.88
C ASP A 486 45.77 11.87 -22.19
N ILE A 487 44.52 11.42 -22.34
CA ILE A 487 43.61 11.95 -23.34
C ILE A 487 43.21 13.35 -22.87
N SER A 488 43.46 14.37 -23.70
CA SER A 488 43.05 15.75 -23.42
C SER A 488 41.52 15.90 -23.54
N LEU A 489 40.76 15.31 -22.61
CA LEU A 489 39.29 15.33 -22.57
C LEU A 489 38.72 16.74 -22.55
N ASP A 490 39.50 17.71 -22.07
CA ASP A 490 39.21 19.15 -22.10
C ASP A 490 38.84 19.63 -23.51
N LYS A 491 39.45 19.08 -24.56
CA LYS A 491 39.21 19.50 -25.95
C LYS A 491 37.88 18.99 -26.52
N TYR A 492 37.36 17.87 -26.00
CA TYR A 492 36.20 17.16 -26.54
C TYR A 492 35.02 17.12 -25.57
N GLN A 493 34.97 18.04 -24.60
CA GLN A 493 33.96 18.08 -23.53
C GLN A 493 32.51 18.01 -24.06
N ASN A 494 32.20 18.78 -25.10
CA ASN A 494 30.84 18.84 -25.68
C ASN A 494 30.45 17.53 -26.36
N GLU A 495 31.38 16.86 -27.00
CA GLU A 495 31.12 15.60 -27.72
C GLU A 495 30.98 14.43 -26.75
N ILE A 496 31.82 14.38 -25.72
CA ILE A 496 31.74 13.37 -24.65
C ILE A 496 30.42 13.53 -23.88
N SER A 497 30.04 14.76 -23.53
CA SER A 497 28.76 15.00 -22.84
C SER A 497 27.55 14.60 -23.70
N ALA A 498 27.61 14.79 -25.02
CA ALA A 498 26.58 14.30 -25.94
C ALA A 498 26.50 12.76 -25.96
N ILE A 499 27.64 12.06 -25.90
CA ILE A 499 27.66 10.59 -25.77
C ILE A 499 27.07 10.13 -24.43
N CYS A 500 27.45 10.75 -23.31
CA CYS A 500 26.89 10.43 -21.99
C CYS A 500 25.37 10.68 -21.97
N PHE A 501 24.90 11.76 -22.61
CA PHE A 501 23.47 12.02 -22.73
C PHE A 501 22.74 10.97 -23.58
N SER A 502 23.35 10.54 -24.69
CA SER A 502 22.84 9.43 -25.52
C SER A 502 22.74 8.15 -24.69
N ALA A 503 23.80 7.80 -23.95
CA ALA A 503 23.84 6.61 -23.11
C ALA A 503 22.75 6.60 -22.03
N ARG A 504 22.51 7.75 -21.40
CA ARG A 504 21.42 7.91 -20.43
C ARG A 504 20.05 7.72 -21.04
N LYS A 505 19.81 8.30 -22.23
CA LYS A 505 18.54 8.12 -22.94
C LYS A 505 18.37 6.69 -23.44
N GLU A 506 19.43 6.03 -23.87
CA GLU A 506 19.43 4.60 -24.21
C GLU A 506 19.02 3.73 -22.99
N LEU A 507 19.59 3.98 -21.81
CA LEU A 507 19.22 3.22 -20.60
C LEU A 507 17.76 3.44 -20.20
N GLU A 508 17.26 4.67 -20.28
CA GLU A 508 15.84 4.97 -20.01
C GLU A 508 14.91 4.18 -20.94
N LEU A 509 15.25 4.08 -22.22
CA LEU A 509 14.49 3.30 -23.20
C LEU A 509 14.56 1.80 -22.91
N GLU A 510 15.73 1.30 -22.52
CA GLU A 510 15.92 -0.12 -22.20
C GLU A 510 15.15 -0.57 -20.97
N ILE A 511 15.10 0.26 -19.92
CA ILE A 511 14.30 -0.04 -18.72
C ILE A 511 12.83 -0.14 -19.10
N LYS A 512 12.32 0.80 -19.91
CA LYS A 512 10.94 0.77 -20.38
C LYS A 512 10.66 -0.45 -21.24
N MET A 513 11.57 -0.79 -22.16
CA MET A 513 11.45 -1.98 -23.00
C MET A 513 11.42 -3.26 -22.17
N ARG A 514 12.33 -3.40 -21.19
CA ARG A 514 12.38 -4.57 -20.31
C ARG A 514 11.11 -4.69 -19.48
N SER A 515 10.56 -3.59 -19.00
CA SER A 515 9.27 -3.58 -18.28
C SER A 515 8.14 -4.13 -19.14
N ILE A 516 8.07 -3.75 -20.42
CA ILE A 516 7.07 -4.25 -21.37
C ILE A 516 7.31 -5.76 -21.61
N GLU A 517 8.54 -6.17 -21.86
CA GLU A 517 8.88 -7.59 -22.04
C GLU A 517 8.48 -8.43 -20.82
N GLU A 518 8.86 -8.03 -19.60
CA GLU A 518 8.50 -8.72 -18.36
C GLU A 518 6.98 -8.81 -18.19
N GLU A 519 6.27 -7.68 -18.32
CA GLU A 519 4.81 -7.64 -18.19
C GLU A 519 4.13 -8.62 -19.15
N TRP A 520 4.44 -8.57 -20.45
CA TRP A 520 3.80 -9.41 -21.45
C TRP A 520 4.22 -10.88 -21.38
N THR A 521 5.40 -11.18 -20.84
CA THR A 521 5.78 -12.57 -20.54
C THR A 521 5.00 -13.16 -19.37
N GLU A 522 4.50 -12.33 -18.45
CA GLU A 522 3.74 -12.78 -17.27
C GLU A 522 2.22 -12.83 -17.49
N GLN A 523 1.66 -12.10 -18.49
CA GLN A 523 0.21 -12.07 -18.71
C GLN A 523 -0.39 -13.44 -19.04
N ILE A 524 -1.53 -13.75 -18.40
CA ILE A 524 -2.23 -15.03 -18.48
C ILE A 524 -3.69 -14.83 -18.91
N LEU A 525 -4.16 -15.62 -19.86
CA LEU A 525 -5.56 -15.68 -20.28
C LEU A 525 -6.43 -16.44 -19.26
N ASN A 526 -7.55 -15.83 -18.89
CA ASN A 526 -8.57 -16.43 -18.03
C ASN A 526 -9.67 -17.11 -18.84
N PHE A 527 -10.03 -18.34 -18.45
CA PHE A 527 -11.07 -19.13 -19.09
C PHE A 527 -12.22 -19.49 -18.13
N GLU A 528 -13.45 -19.13 -18.51
CA GLU A 528 -14.68 -19.45 -17.80
C GLU A 528 -15.31 -20.77 -18.28
N PRO A 529 -15.92 -21.55 -17.35
CA PRO A 529 -16.63 -22.76 -17.69
C PRO A 529 -17.95 -22.48 -18.42
N TYR A 530 -18.22 -23.22 -19.49
CA TYR A 530 -19.46 -23.10 -20.27
C TYR A 530 -20.18 -24.44 -20.45
N LYS A 531 -21.42 -24.51 -19.95
CA LYS A 531 -22.30 -25.70 -19.99
C LYS A 531 -21.53 -26.96 -19.57
N ASP A 532 -21.58 -28.02 -20.37
CA ASP A 532 -20.90 -29.30 -20.14
C ASP A 532 -19.48 -29.36 -20.73
N TYR A 533 -19.02 -28.29 -21.38
CA TYR A 533 -17.77 -28.30 -22.13
C TYR A 533 -16.53 -27.97 -21.28
N GLY A 534 -16.71 -27.50 -20.03
CA GLY A 534 -15.62 -27.07 -19.15
C GLY A 534 -15.14 -25.64 -19.44
N SER A 535 -13.96 -25.26 -18.91
CA SER A 535 -13.34 -23.93 -19.07
C SER A 535 -12.87 -23.69 -20.50
N ILE A 536 -13.72 -23.07 -21.32
CA ILE A 536 -13.50 -22.90 -22.77
C ILE A 536 -13.69 -21.45 -23.21
N LEU A 537 -14.50 -20.66 -22.51
CA LEU A 537 -14.76 -19.28 -22.91
C LEU A 537 -13.68 -18.37 -22.35
N LEU A 538 -13.15 -17.49 -23.17
CA LEU A 538 -12.34 -16.38 -22.67
C LEU A 538 -13.21 -15.42 -21.87
N GLU A 539 -12.74 -15.01 -20.70
CA GLU A 539 -13.40 -14.01 -19.87
C GLU A 539 -13.40 -12.66 -20.60
N LYS A 540 -14.56 -12.26 -21.13
CA LYS A 540 -14.67 -11.11 -22.03
C LYS A 540 -14.16 -9.80 -21.41
N ARG A 541 -14.51 -9.52 -20.15
CA ARG A 541 -14.10 -8.29 -19.45
C ARG A 541 -12.60 -8.22 -19.21
N TYR A 542 -12.00 -9.36 -18.85
CA TYR A 542 -10.57 -9.43 -18.62
C TYR A 542 -9.80 -9.20 -19.92
N VAL A 543 -10.24 -9.80 -21.03
CA VAL A 543 -9.61 -9.61 -22.35
C VAL A 543 -9.82 -8.18 -22.88
N GLU A 544 -10.98 -7.55 -22.64
CA GLU A 544 -11.20 -6.13 -22.99
C GLU A 544 -10.21 -5.21 -22.25
N ASN A 545 -10.03 -5.39 -20.93
CA ASN A 545 -9.01 -4.64 -20.19
C ASN A 545 -7.58 -4.96 -20.66
N LEU A 546 -7.30 -6.22 -21.00
CA LEU A 546 -6.00 -6.63 -21.54
C LEU A 546 -5.72 -5.95 -22.88
N LEU A 547 -6.73 -5.76 -23.74
CA LEU A 547 -6.61 -5.01 -24.99
C LEU A 547 -6.29 -3.53 -24.74
N GLU A 548 -6.91 -2.88 -23.75
CA GLU A 548 -6.56 -1.50 -23.36
C GLU A 548 -5.08 -1.40 -22.94
N HIS A 549 -4.60 -2.32 -22.10
CA HIS A 549 -3.19 -2.38 -21.73
C HIS A 549 -2.26 -2.67 -22.92
N LEU A 550 -2.74 -3.44 -23.89
CA LEU A 550 -2.01 -3.75 -25.11
C LEU A 550 -1.86 -2.51 -26.00
N GLU A 551 -2.91 -1.70 -26.14
CA GLU A 551 -2.87 -0.42 -26.85
C GLU A 551 -1.84 0.55 -26.22
N ASP A 552 -1.81 0.64 -24.89
CA ASP A 552 -0.79 1.43 -24.16
C ASP A 552 0.64 0.91 -24.43
N GLY A 553 0.82 -0.42 -24.42
CA GLY A 553 2.08 -1.08 -24.76
C GLY A 553 2.52 -0.82 -26.20
N GLU A 554 1.60 -0.88 -27.16
CA GLU A 554 1.87 -0.55 -28.56
C GLU A 554 2.22 0.93 -28.75
N GLU A 555 1.50 1.85 -28.09
CA GLU A 555 1.80 3.28 -28.16
C GLU A 555 3.19 3.58 -27.61
N THR A 556 3.54 3.01 -26.45
CA THR A 556 4.86 3.23 -25.85
C THR A 556 5.98 2.70 -26.76
N LEU A 557 5.85 1.50 -27.34
CA LEU A 557 6.83 0.99 -28.31
C LEU A 557 6.89 1.84 -29.58
N ALA A 558 5.76 2.33 -30.09
CA ALA A 558 5.71 3.22 -31.24
C ALA A 558 6.42 4.55 -30.94
N GLN A 559 6.18 5.14 -29.77
CA GLN A 559 6.90 6.33 -29.31
C GLN A 559 8.41 6.06 -29.20
N MET A 560 8.82 4.91 -28.66
CA MET A 560 10.23 4.51 -28.59
C MET A 560 10.88 4.46 -29.97
N LEU A 561 10.21 3.89 -30.98
CA LEU A 561 10.72 3.80 -32.36
C LEU A 561 10.93 5.16 -33.03
N THR A 562 10.19 6.20 -32.63
CA THR A 562 10.40 7.57 -33.14
C THR A 562 11.65 8.25 -32.55
N THR A 563 12.19 7.73 -31.44
CA THR A 563 13.34 8.35 -30.79
C THR A 563 14.65 8.05 -31.53
N ARG A 564 15.52 9.06 -31.63
CA ARG A 564 16.82 8.93 -32.32
C ARG A 564 17.84 8.03 -31.62
N TYR A 565 17.64 7.71 -30.34
CA TYR A 565 18.60 6.97 -29.52
C TYR A 565 18.36 5.46 -29.51
N ILE A 566 17.31 4.98 -30.19
CA ILE A 566 16.92 3.57 -30.16
C ILE A 566 17.74 2.66 -31.07
N GLU A 567 18.68 3.19 -31.86
CA GLU A 567 19.42 2.43 -32.88
C GLU A 567 19.89 1.03 -32.43
N PRO A 568 20.48 0.84 -31.23
CA PRO A 568 20.92 -0.48 -30.78
C PRO A 568 19.80 -1.48 -30.46
N MET A 569 18.59 -1.00 -30.14
CA MET A 569 17.44 -1.80 -29.72
C MET A 569 16.30 -1.78 -30.75
N ARG A 570 16.49 -1.13 -31.90
CA ARG A 570 15.42 -0.92 -32.88
C ARG A 570 14.82 -2.24 -33.35
N GLU A 571 15.64 -3.23 -33.62
CA GLU A 571 15.17 -4.55 -34.07
C GLU A 571 14.35 -5.26 -32.98
N GLU A 572 14.79 -5.20 -31.73
CA GLU A 572 14.07 -5.79 -30.59
C GLU A 572 12.71 -5.11 -30.38
N VAL A 573 12.69 -3.77 -30.32
CA VAL A 573 11.45 -2.99 -30.16
C VAL A 573 10.50 -3.18 -31.34
N ALA A 574 11.02 -3.22 -32.57
CA ALA A 574 10.20 -3.50 -33.76
C ALA A 574 9.59 -4.91 -33.69
N SER A 575 10.38 -5.91 -33.29
CA SER A 575 9.88 -7.29 -33.15
C SER A 575 8.78 -7.41 -32.08
N TRP A 576 8.91 -6.70 -30.96
CA TRP A 576 7.90 -6.68 -29.91
C TRP A 576 6.66 -5.89 -30.32
N SER A 577 6.81 -4.80 -31.06
CA SER A 577 5.69 -4.06 -31.64
C SER A 577 4.89 -4.94 -32.61
N GLU A 578 5.56 -5.73 -33.47
CA GLU A 578 4.88 -6.69 -34.34
C GLU A 578 4.19 -7.82 -33.56
N LYS A 579 4.81 -8.32 -32.48
CA LYS A 579 4.21 -9.34 -31.60
C LYS A 579 2.96 -8.83 -30.91
N LEU A 580 3.01 -7.66 -30.26
CA LEU A 580 1.86 -7.07 -29.58
C LEU A 580 0.73 -6.80 -30.57
N LYS A 581 1.04 -6.22 -31.74
CA LYS A 581 0.07 -6.03 -32.82
C LYS A 581 -0.56 -7.31 -33.32
N ALA A 582 0.21 -8.39 -33.42
CA ALA A 582 -0.35 -9.68 -33.77
C ALA A 582 -1.28 -10.23 -32.67
N ILE A 583 -0.96 -9.99 -31.40
CA ILE A 583 -1.78 -10.42 -30.26
C ILE A 583 -3.09 -9.64 -30.19
N SER A 584 -3.07 -8.31 -30.34
CA SER A 584 -4.29 -7.48 -30.36
C SER A 584 -5.24 -7.94 -31.46
N GLU A 585 -4.75 -8.04 -32.69
CA GLU A 585 -5.55 -8.54 -33.83
C GLU A 585 -6.08 -9.97 -33.61
N ILE A 586 -5.36 -10.83 -32.89
CA ILE A 586 -5.82 -12.19 -32.57
C ILE A 586 -6.90 -12.15 -31.50
N LEU A 587 -6.71 -11.41 -30.41
CA LEU A 587 -7.64 -11.35 -29.28
C LEU A 587 -8.97 -10.72 -29.68
N GLU A 588 -8.96 -9.63 -30.46
CA GLU A 588 -10.18 -9.03 -31.03
C GLU A 588 -10.95 -10.04 -31.88
N LEU A 589 -10.27 -10.65 -32.86
CA LEU A 589 -10.86 -11.68 -33.72
C LEU A 589 -11.39 -12.87 -32.91
N TRP A 590 -10.70 -13.23 -31.83
CA TRP A 590 -11.12 -14.31 -30.95
C TRP A 590 -12.40 -13.96 -30.20
N LEU A 591 -12.53 -12.76 -29.64
CA LEU A 591 -13.75 -12.30 -29.00
C LEU A 591 -14.92 -12.24 -30.00
N GLU A 592 -14.68 -11.75 -31.22
CA GLU A 592 -15.69 -11.74 -32.28
C GLU A 592 -16.17 -13.16 -32.62
N VAL A 593 -15.24 -14.09 -32.86
CA VAL A 593 -15.54 -15.49 -33.17
C VAL A 593 -16.27 -16.15 -32.00
N GLN A 594 -15.88 -15.85 -30.75
CA GLN A 594 -16.55 -16.36 -29.55
C GLN A 594 -18.00 -15.89 -29.49
N ASP A 595 -18.27 -14.60 -29.70
CA ASP A 595 -19.63 -14.04 -29.68
C ASP A 595 -20.49 -14.63 -30.82
N MET A 596 -19.92 -14.79 -32.02
CA MET A 596 -20.61 -15.43 -33.15
C MET A 596 -20.89 -16.91 -32.90
N TRP A 597 -19.93 -17.65 -32.34
CA TRP A 597 -20.09 -19.07 -32.02
C TRP A 597 -21.14 -19.25 -30.92
N LEU A 598 -21.15 -18.44 -29.86
CA LEU A 598 -22.17 -18.46 -28.81
C LEU A 598 -23.58 -18.21 -29.38
N GLY A 599 -23.71 -17.27 -30.31
CA GLY A 599 -24.97 -17.00 -31.00
C GLY A 599 -25.47 -18.21 -31.80
N ALA A 600 -24.58 -18.86 -32.55
CA ALA A 600 -24.90 -20.00 -33.39
C ALA A 600 -25.14 -21.29 -32.58
N GLU A 601 -24.35 -21.55 -31.54
CA GLU A 601 -24.46 -22.73 -30.67
C GLU A 601 -25.84 -22.83 -30.03
N ASN A 602 -26.35 -21.70 -29.52
CA ASN A 602 -27.66 -21.64 -28.89
C ASN A 602 -28.79 -22.03 -29.85
N ILE A 603 -28.61 -21.82 -31.15
CA ILE A 603 -29.62 -22.12 -32.17
C ILE A 603 -29.48 -23.56 -32.67
N PHE A 604 -28.27 -23.97 -33.03
CA PHE A 604 -28.05 -25.29 -33.64
C PHE A 604 -28.14 -26.46 -32.66
N ASN A 605 -27.99 -26.22 -31.35
CA ASN A 605 -28.29 -27.24 -30.34
C ASN A 605 -29.79 -27.58 -30.24
N ASN A 606 -30.67 -26.76 -30.83
CA ASN A 606 -32.08 -27.10 -30.90
C ASN A 606 -32.35 -28.11 -32.04
N PRO A 607 -32.91 -29.29 -31.76
CA PRO A 607 -33.21 -30.31 -32.77
C PRO A 607 -34.21 -29.85 -33.84
N SER A 608 -35.09 -28.88 -33.54
CA SER A 608 -36.00 -28.28 -34.53
C SER A 608 -35.26 -27.40 -35.53
N ALA A 609 -34.32 -26.57 -35.08
CA ALA A 609 -33.57 -25.67 -35.95
C ALA A 609 -32.58 -26.44 -36.84
N GLY A 610 -31.96 -27.50 -36.30
CA GLY A 610 -31.07 -28.39 -37.06
C GLY A 610 -31.76 -29.13 -38.20
N LYS A 611 -33.08 -29.40 -38.10
CA LYS A 611 -33.87 -29.98 -39.20
C LYS A 611 -34.20 -28.96 -40.29
N ASP A 612 -34.60 -27.75 -39.90
CA ASP A 612 -34.98 -26.68 -40.84
C ASP A 612 -33.78 -26.13 -41.64
N ILE A 613 -32.56 -26.16 -41.05
CA ILE A 613 -31.31 -25.68 -41.67
C ILE A 613 -30.21 -26.77 -41.59
N SER A 614 -30.44 -27.90 -42.26
CA SER A 614 -29.57 -29.08 -42.10
C SER A 614 -28.15 -28.95 -42.69
N LEU A 615 -27.97 -28.18 -43.77
CA LEU A 615 -26.66 -28.00 -44.41
C LEU A 615 -25.72 -27.17 -43.53
N GLU A 616 -26.21 -26.04 -43.02
CA GLU A 616 -25.47 -25.14 -42.15
C GLU A 616 -25.32 -25.72 -40.74
N SER A 617 -26.28 -26.52 -40.25
CA SER A 617 -26.10 -27.30 -39.01
C SER A 617 -24.89 -28.26 -39.10
N LYS A 618 -24.74 -28.98 -40.23
CA LYS A 618 -23.55 -29.83 -40.47
C LYS A 618 -22.26 -29.03 -40.57
N ARG A 619 -22.30 -27.81 -41.13
CA ARG A 619 -21.15 -26.89 -41.14
C ARG A 619 -20.78 -26.47 -39.73
N PHE A 620 -21.76 -26.03 -38.94
CA PHE A 620 -21.57 -25.61 -37.56
C PHE A 620 -20.96 -26.72 -36.70
N VAL A 621 -21.39 -27.98 -36.83
CA VAL A 621 -20.78 -29.10 -36.10
C VAL A 621 -19.28 -29.27 -36.41
N ARG A 622 -18.83 -28.96 -37.64
CA ARG A 622 -17.39 -28.98 -37.97
C ARG A 622 -16.67 -27.81 -37.32
N VAL A 623 -17.23 -26.61 -37.42
CA VAL A 623 -16.69 -25.39 -36.78
C VAL A 623 -16.61 -25.57 -35.27
N ASP A 624 -17.64 -26.16 -34.65
CA ASP A 624 -17.73 -26.44 -33.23
C ASP A 624 -16.63 -27.37 -32.74
N LYS A 625 -16.38 -28.47 -33.46
CA LYS A 625 -15.25 -29.36 -33.16
C LYS A 625 -13.91 -28.65 -33.26
N THR A 626 -13.71 -27.81 -34.28
CA THR A 626 -12.49 -27.01 -34.45
C THR A 626 -12.34 -25.98 -33.34
N TRP A 627 -13.43 -25.32 -32.94
CA TRP A 627 -13.48 -24.38 -31.82
C TRP A 627 -13.06 -25.03 -30.51
N LEU A 628 -13.74 -26.11 -30.13
CA LEU A 628 -13.50 -26.83 -28.87
C LEU A 628 -12.06 -27.36 -28.81
N LYS A 629 -11.53 -27.87 -29.93
CA LYS A 629 -10.13 -28.30 -30.01
C LYS A 629 -9.17 -27.12 -29.80
N THR A 630 -9.39 -26.02 -30.51
CA THR A 630 -8.54 -24.82 -30.42
C THR A 630 -8.57 -24.25 -29.00
N GLN A 631 -9.75 -24.21 -28.37
CA GLN A 631 -9.90 -23.66 -27.03
C GLN A 631 -9.30 -24.53 -25.93
N ARG A 632 -9.39 -25.86 -26.03
CA ARG A 632 -8.70 -26.75 -25.08
C ARG A 632 -7.19 -26.55 -25.12
N GLN A 633 -6.61 -26.48 -26.33
CA GLN A 633 -5.19 -26.18 -26.50
C GLN A 633 -4.81 -24.80 -25.91
N SER A 634 -5.68 -23.80 -26.07
CA SER A 634 -5.49 -22.48 -25.47
C SER A 634 -5.53 -22.50 -23.93
N SER A 635 -6.45 -23.28 -23.35
CA SER A 635 -6.63 -23.38 -21.91
C SER A 635 -5.48 -24.07 -21.17
N GLU A 636 -4.69 -24.88 -21.89
CA GLU A 636 -3.49 -25.55 -21.38
C GLU A 636 -2.28 -24.62 -21.33
N ILE A 637 -2.06 -23.81 -22.38
CA ILE A 637 -0.90 -22.91 -22.49
C ILE A 637 -1.04 -21.70 -21.56
N ARG A 638 -2.26 -21.14 -21.46
CA ARG A 638 -2.65 -19.98 -20.64
C ARG A 638 -1.88 -18.66 -20.85
N ASN A 639 -0.58 -18.67 -21.05
CA ASN A 639 0.24 -17.49 -21.32
C ASN A 639 -0.19 -16.80 -22.63
N VAL A 640 -0.37 -15.48 -22.61
CA VAL A 640 -0.89 -14.70 -23.74
C VAL A 640 0.02 -14.81 -24.98
N LEU A 641 1.32 -14.56 -24.81
CA LEU A 641 2.31 -14.58 -25.90
C LEU A 641 2.41 -15.96 -26.52
N GLN A 642 2.61 -16.99 -25.70
CA GLN A 642 2.76 -18.36 -26.18
C GLN A 642 1.46 -18.86 -26.81
N CYS A 643 0.30 -18.51 -26.26
CA CYS A 643 -0.97 -18.93 -26.81
C CYS A 643 -1.20 -18.30 -28.19
N CYS A 644 -1.06 -16.97 -28.32
CA CYS A 644 -1.35 -16.27 -29.57
C CYS A 644 -0.33 -16.56 -30.69
N LEU A 645 0.95 -16.74 -30.35
CA LEU A 645 2.04 -16.93 -31.32
C LEU A 645 2.40 -18.41 -31.57
N SER A 646 1.72 -19.37 -30.93
CA SER A 646 1.97 -20.80 -31.13
C SER A 646 1.52 -21.30 -32.52
N GLU A 647 2.18 -22.36 -33.00
CA GLU A 647 1.79 -23.09 -34.19
C GLU A 647 0.75 -24.17 -33.87
N PRO A 648 -0.30 -24.36 -34.72
CA PRO A 648 -0.61 -23.64 -35.96
C PRO A 648 -1.14 -22.21 -35.73
N PRO A 649 -0.96 -21.27 -36.69
CA PRO A 649 -1.30 -19.86 -36.50
C PRO A 649 -2.79 -19.69 -36.20
N LYS A 650 -3.11 -19.36 -34.93
CA LYS A 650 -4.50 -19.20 -34.45
C LYS A 650 -5.28 -18.19 -35.28
N LYS A 651 -4.64 -17.11 -35.73
CA LYS A 651 -5.23 -16.11 -36.62
C LYS A 651 -5.86 -16.71 -37.88
N GLY A 652 -5.18 -17.68 -38.51
CA GLY A 652 -5.69 -18.33 -39.72
C GLY A 652 -6.94 -19.18 -39.44
N ILE A 653 -6.87 -19.97 -38.36
CA ILE A 653 -7.98 -20.84 -37.92
C ILE A 653 -9.19 -19.99 -37.53
N LEU A 654 -8.99 -18.95 -36.71
CA LEU A 654 -10.06 -18.04 -36.28
C LEU A 654 -10.68 -17.30 -37.46
N LYS A 655 -9.90 -16.86 -38.47
CA LYS A 655 -10.45 -16.22 -39.68
C LYS A 655 -11.27 -17.18 -40.54
N GLU A 656 -10.86 -18.44 -40.66
CA GLU A 656 -11.65 -19.45 -41.38
C GLU A 656 -12.96 -19.75 -40.63
N MET A 657 -12.88 -19.86 -39.30
CA MET A 657 -14.06 -20.05 -38.45
C MET A 657 -15.01 -18.86 -38.51
N GLN A 658 -14.50 -17.63 -38.49
CA GLN A 658 -15.28 -16.41 -38.66
C GLN A 658 -16.10 -16.46 -39.96
N LYS A 659 -15.46 -16.77 -41.10
CA LYS A 659 -16.15 -16.86 -42.40
C LYS A 659 -17.26 -17.91 -42.39
N GLU A 660 -17.00 -19.10 -41.83
CA GLU A 660 -18.04 -20.13 -41.75
C GLU A 660 -19.17 -19.74 -40.77
N LEU A 661 -18.85 -19.08 -39.65
CA LEU A 661 -19.84 -18.57 -38.71
C LEU A 661 -20.67 -17.41 -39.28
N GLU A 662 -20.10 -16.55 -40.12
CA GLU A 662 -20.83 -15.50 -40.84
C GLU A 662 -21.87 -16.09 -41.79
N ILE A 663 -21.51 -17.15 -42.53
CA ILE A 663 -22.45 -17.88 -43.39
C ILE A 663 -23.57 -18.48 -42.55
N CYS A 664 -23.23 -19.13 -41.43
CA CYS A 664 -24.20 -19.66 -40.47
C CYS A 664 -25.11 -18.55 -39.94
N ASN A 665 -24.58 -17.41 -39.49
CA ASN A 665 -25.36 -16.28 -38.96
C ASN A 665 -26.28 -15.65 -40.01
N LYS A 666 -25.86 -15.57 -41.26
CA LYS A 666 -26.72 -15.12 -42.37
C LYS A 666 -27.88 -16.09 -42.61
N SER A 667 -27.61 -17.40 -42.59
CA SER A 667 -28.66 -18.43 -42.72
C SER A 667 -29.61 -18.44 -41.52
N ILE A 668 -29.09 -18.19 -40.31
CA ILE A 668 -29.85 -18.00 -39.08
C ILE A 668 -30.78 -16.81 -39.23
N SER A 669 -30.32 -15.66 -39.72
CA SER A 669 -31.18 -14.49 -39.93
C SER A 669 -32.36 -14.82 -40.85
N LEU A 670 -32.10 -15.50 -41.97
CA LEU A 670 -33.17 -15.93 -42.89
C LEU A 670 -34.14 -16.91 -42.22
N TYR A 671 -33.64 -17.81 -41.37
CA TYR A 671 -34.47 -18.72 -40.59
C TYR A 671 -35.34 -17.97 -39.56
N LEU A 672 -34.77 -17.00 -38.84
CA LEU A 672 -35.52 -16.15 -37.92
C LEU A 672 -36.62 -15.39 -38.67
N ASP A 673 -36.36 -14.91 -39.88
CA ASP A 673 -37.37 -14.24 -40.70
C ASP A 673 -38.48 -15.20 -41.15
N ARG A 674 -38.19 -16.46 -41.47
CA ARG A 674 -39.23 -17.49 -41.71
C ARG A 674 -40.06 -17.76 -40.46
N LYS A 675 -39.43 -17.82 -39.27
CA LYS A 675 -40.16 -18.00 -38.01
C LYS A 675 -41.04 -16.79 -37.67
N ARG A 676 -40.59 -15.58 -37.99
CA ARG A 676 -41.38 -14.35 -37.91
C ARG A 676 -42.57 -14.34 -38.85
N GLN A 677 -42.48 -14.93 -40.04
CA GLN A 677 -43.64 -15.07 -40.94
C GLN A 677 -44.73 -15.99 -40.37
N ILE A 678 -44.37 -17.03 -39.62
CA ILE A 678 -45.34 -17.95 -38.99
C ILE A 678 -46.10 -17.24 -37.86
N PHE A 679 -45.42 -16.38 -37.10
CA PHE A 679 -46.02 -15.57 -36.06
C PHE A 679 -45.50 -14.12 -36.12
N PRO A 680 -46.19 -13.22 -36.86
CA PRO A 680 -45.73 -11.87 -37.16
C PRO A 680 -45.36 -11.01 -35.93
N ARG A 681 -45.94 -11.30 -34.75
CA ARG A 681 -45.62 -10.56 -33.52
C ARG A 681 -44.18 -10.76 -33.02
N LEU A 682 -43.47 -11.77 -33.51
CA LEU A 682 -42.04 -11.95 -33.21
C LEU A 682 -41.16 -10.87 -33.86
N CYS A 683 -41.68 -10.10 -34.82
CA CYS A 683 -40.98 -8.95 -35.40
C CYS A 683 -40.74 -7.83 -34.39
N PHE A 684 -41.50 -7.78 -33.28
CA PHE A 684 -41.29 -6.79 -32.20
C PHE A 684 -40.16 -7.20 -31.24
N LEU A 685 -39.57 -8.37 -31.42
CA LEU A 685 -38.44 -8.86 -30.63
C LEU A 685 -37.11 -8.67 -31.38
N THR A 686 -36.05 -8.36 -30.62
CA THR A 686 -34.69 -8.32 -31.16
C THR A 686 -34.23 -9.72 -31.59
N ASN A 687 -33.28 -9.80 -32.53
CA ASN A 687 -32.71 -11.08 -32.97
C ASN A 687 -32.17 -11.91 -31.78
N ARG A 688 -31.46 -11.27 -30.83
CA ARG A 688 -30.91 -11.94 -29.64
C ARG A 688 -32.02 -12.55 -28.75
N THR A 689 -33.05 -11.77 -28.45
CA THR A 689 -34.21 -12.26 -27.66
C THR A 689 -35.00 -13.34 -28.39
N LEU A 690 -35.09 -13.25 -29.71
CA LEU A 690 -35.75 -14.27 -30.52
C LEU A 690 -34.95 -15.58 -30.53
N ILE A 691 -33.63 -15.48 -30.62
CA ILE A 691 -32.73 -16.63 -30.54
C ILE A 691 -32.83 -17.31 -29.17
N SER A 692 -32.82 -16.56 -28.08
CA SER A 692 -32.97 -17.13 -26.73
C SER A 692 -34.34 -17.77 -26.51
N LEU A 693 -35.40 -17.22 -27.12
CA LEU A 693 -36.75 -17.78 -27.08
C LEU A 693 -36.85 -19.08 -27.90
N LEU A 694 -36.15 -19.15 -29.04
CA LEU A 694 -36.13 -20.34 -29.89
C LEU A 694 -35.17 -21.42 -29.40
N SER A 695 -34.13 -21.08 -28.64
CA SER A 695 -33.13 -22.05 -28.15
C SER A 695 -33.66 -22.96 -27.03
N ARG A 696 -34.60 -22.47 -26.21
CA ARG A 696 -35.15 -23.17 -25.04
C ARG A 696 -36.66 -23.35 -25.16
N GLN A 697 -37.09 -24.16 -26.12
CA GLN A 697 -38.52 -24.38 -26.42
C GLN A 697 -39.30 -25.03 -25.26
N ASP A 698 -38.60 -25.78 -24.40
CA ASP A 698 -39.23 -26.59 -23.35
C ASP A 698 -39.56 -25.80 -22.08
N THR A 699 -39.04 -24.58 -21.94
CA THR A 699 -39.15 -23.81 -20.69
C THR A 699 -39.95 -22.53 -20.87
N ILE A 700 -41.27 -22.63 -20.67
CA ILE A 700 -42.24 -21.53 -20.74
C ILE A 700 -41.81 -20.32 -19.91
N TYR A 701 -41.07 -20.54 -18.81
CA TYR A 701 -40.57 -19.49 -17.92
C TYR A 701 -39.75 -18.40 -18.65
N TYR A 702 -38.95 -18.76 -19.64
CA TYR A 702 -38.19 -17.77 -20.42
C TYR A 702 -39.09 -16.99 -21.38
N VAL A 703 -40.08 -17.65 -21.98
CA VAL A 703 -41.06 -16.99 -22.85
C VAL A 703 -41.95 -16.02 -22.06
N LYS A 704 -42.27 -16.34 -20.79
CA LYS A 704 -43.05 -15.48 -19.89
C LYS A 704 -42.49 -14.07 -19.77
N GLN A 705 -41.17 -13.93 -19.70
CA GLN A 705 -40.51 -12.62 -19.57
C GLN A 705 -40.77 -11.71 -20.78
N HIS A 706 -41.06 -12.28 -21.94
CA HIS A 706 -41.27 -11.55 -23.19
C HIS A 706 -42.75 -11.43 -23.59
N PHE A 707 -43.70 -11.94 -22.79
CA PHE A 707 -45.12 -11.88 -23.17
C PHE A 707 -45.67 -10.47 -23.32
N GLN A 708 -45.20 -9.49 -22.55
CA GLN A 708 -45.64 -8.10 -22.69
C GLN A 708 -45.26 -7.47 -24.04
N SER A 709 -44.21 -7.99 -24.69
CA SER A 709 -43.76 -7.54 -26.01
C SER A 709 -44.56 -8.20 -27.14
N ILE A 710 -45.15 -9.38 -26.87
CA ILE A 710 -45.89 -10.19 -27.85
C ILE A 710 -47.42 -9.97 -27.73
N PHE A 711 -47.91 -9.74 -26.51
CA PHE A 711 -49.32 -9.57 -26.17
C PHE A 711 -49.49 -8.34 -25.28
N ASN A 712 -50.59 -7.61 -25.46
CA ASN A 712 -50.83 -6.41 -24.66
C ASN A 712 -51.32 -6.73 -23.24
N GLY A 713 -52.09 -7.81 -23.05
CA GLY A 713 -52.74 -8.14 -21.77
C GLY A 713 -52.34 -9.48 -21.15
N ILE A 714 -51.50 -10.28 -21.81
CA ILE A 714 -51.03 -11.58 -21.28
C ILE A 714 -49.71 -11.38 -20.54
N ARG A 715 -49.65 -11.81 -19.28
CA ARG A 715 -48.40 -11.86 -18.50
C ARG A 715 -48.03 -13.25 -18.05
N ASP A 716 -49.01 -14.09 -17.74
CA ASP A 716 -48.74 -15.42 -17.23
C ASP A 716 -49.80 -16.42 -17.68
N LEU A 717 -49.46 -17.71 -17.59
CA LEU A 717 -50.24 -18.85 -18.07
C LEU A 717 -50.35 -19.91 -16.97
N LYS A 718 -51.55 -20.47 -16.80
CA LYS A 718 -51.78 -21.66 -15.96
C LYS A 718 -51.75 -22.92 -16.80
N LEU A 719 -50.99 -23.91 -16.33
CA LEU A 719 -50.73 -25.16 -17.03
C LEU A 719 -51.45 -26.32 -16.35
N SER A 720 -52.01 -27.22 -17.15
CA SER A 720 -52.34 -28.59 -16.75
C SER A 720 -51.16 -29.48 -17.04
N ILE A 721 -50.81 -30.39 -16.14
CA ILE A 721 -49.87 -31.47 -16.44
C ILE A 721 -50.69 -32.76 -16.50
N THR A 722 -50.68 -33.40 -17.66
CA THR A 722 -51.37 -34.67 -17.90
C THR A 722 -50.33 -35.73 -18.27
N ASN A 723 -50.25 -36.80 -17.49
CA ASN A 723 -49.36 -37.92 -17.78
C ASN A 723 -50.09 -38.89 -18.70
N ILE A 724 -49.60 -39.08 -19.93
CA ILE A 724 -50.14 -40.06 -20.87
C ILE A 724 -49.16 -41.22 -20.98
N ASP A 725 -49.65 -42.42 -20.68
CA ASP A 725 -48.94 -43.67 -20.92
C ASP A 725 -49.14 -44.08 -22.39
N GLN A 726 -48.11 -43.95 -23.22
CA GLN A 726 -48.14 -44.50 -24.58
C GLN A 726 -47.36 -45.83 -24.65
N PRO A 727 -47.89 -46.85 -25.35
CA PRO A 727 -47.12 -48.05 -25.67
C PRO A 727 -46.08 -47.72 -26.74
N LYS A 728 -44.81 -48.12 -26.54
CA LYS A 728 -43.77 -48.05 -27.58
C LYS A 728 -44.23 -48.80 -28.84
N VAL A 729 -44.42 -48.08 -29.95
CA VAL A 729 -44.52 -48.68 -31.28
C VAL A 729 -43.15 -48.56 -31.94
N ASP A 730 -42.37 -49.64 -31.85
CA ASP A 730 -41.09 -49.76 -32.56
C ASP A 730 -41.38 -49.94 -34.08
N GLU A 731 -41.24 -48.89 -34.88
CA GLU A 731 -41.37 -48.97 -36.35
C GLU A 731 -40.19 -49.69 -37.04
N GLU A 732 -39.15 -50.13 -36.32
CA GLU A 732 -37.93 -50.72 -36.92
C GLU A 732 -37.77 -52.25 -36.82
N ARG A 733 -38.79 -53.01 -36.38
CA ARG A 733 -38.68 -54.49 -36.34
C ARG A 733 -39.78 -55.21 -37.12
N ARG A 734 -39.68 -55.16 -38.45
CA ARG A 734 -40.21 -56.23 -39.32
C ARG A 734 -39.04 -57.08 -39.82
N THR A 735 -38.63 -58.06 -39.03
CA THR A 735 -38.18 -59.39 -39.52
C THR A 735 -37.90 -60.31 -38.32
N THR A 736 -38.32 -61.56 -38.50
CA THR A 736 -38.12 -62.74 -37.65
C THR A 736 -39.00 -62.90 -36.41
N VAL A 737 -39.96 -63.80 -36.59
CA VAL A 737 -40.77 -64.46 -35.58
C VAL A 737 -39.90 -65.49 -34.85
N THR A 738 -39.84 -65.42 -33.53
CA THR A 738 -39.88 -66.61 -32.66
C THR A 738 -40.57 -66.23 -31.35
N SER A 739 -41.61 -66.99 -31.04
CA SER A 739 -42.41 -66.98 -29.84
C SER A 739 -41.60 -67.38 -28.60
N GLU A 740 -41.59 -66.53 -27.57
CA GLU A 740 -41.87 -66.85 -26.15
C GLU A 740 -41.48 -65.66 -25.25
N SER A 741 -42.26 -65.43 -24.19
CA SER A 741 -42.17 -64.36 -23.16
C SER A 741 -42.99 -63.09 -23.43
N ARG A 742 -44.29 -63.16 -23.09
CA ARG A 742 -45.15 -62.00 -22.82
C ARG A 742 -45.04 -61.62 -21.34
N SER A 743 -44.38 -60.50 -21.03
CA SER A 743 -44.75 -59.59 -19.93
C SER A 743 -43.82 -58.37 -19.92
N HIS A 744 -44.39 -57.18 -19.68
CA HIS A 744 -43.77 -55.85 -19.64
C HIS A 744 -43.70 -55.14 -21.00
N ALA A 745 -44.84 -54.61 -21.46
CA ALA A 745 -44.82 -53.44 -22.32
C ALA A 745 -44.28 -52.26 -21.50
N GLU A 746 -43.08 -51.77 -21.82
CA GLU A 746 -42.58 -50.53 -21.25
C GLU A 746 -43.42 -49.36 -21.78
N PHE A 747 -44.25 -48.79 -20.92
CA PHE A 747 -44.95 -47.53 -21.19
C PHE A 747 -43.97 -46.38 -20.97
N VAL A 748 -43.89 -45.46 -21.93
CA VAL A 748 -43.17 -44.20 -21.76
C VAL A 748 -44.16 -43.20 -21.19
N VAL A 749 -43.89 -42.68 -19.98
CA VAL A 749 -44.67 -41.59 -19.38
C VAL A 749 -44.29 -40.30 -20.09
N ILE A 750 -45.17 -39.79 -20.96
CA ILE A 750 -45.00 -38.47 -21.58
C ILE A 750 -45.80 -37.47 -20.76
N THR A 751 -45.12 -36.51 -20.12
CA THR A 751 -45.75 -35.37 -19.45
C THR A 751 -46.24 -34.38 -20.50
N GLN A 752 -47.55 -34.32 -20.76
CA GLN A 752 -48.14 -33.30 -21.64
C GLN A 752 -48.51 -32.06 -20.82
N GLN A 753 -47.96 -30.91 -21.20
CA GLN A 753 -48.30 -29.63 -20.59
C GLN A 753 -49.27 -28.85 -21.51
N ASP A 754 -50.44 -28.54 -20.97
CA ASP A 754 -51.52 -27.85 -21.67
C ASP A 754 -51.80 -26.49 -21.03
N ILE A 755 -51.86 -25.43 -21.82
CA ILE A 755 -52.28 -24.11 -21.34
C ILE A 755 -53.80 -24.13 -21.16
N ILE A 756 -54.27 -23.89 -19.94
CA ILE A 756 -55.71 -23.82 -19.61
C ILE A 756 -56.16 -22.39 -19.39
N GLN A 757 -55.31 -21.52 -18.84
CA GLN A 757 -55.74 -20.19 -18.40
C GLN A 757 -54.68 -19.15 -18.71
N VAL A 758 -55.14 -17.96 -19.09
CA VAL A 758 -54.32 -16.78 -19.34
C VAL A 758 -54.52 -15.78 -18.21
N MET A 759 -53.46 -15.11 -17.77
CA MET A 759 -53.49 -14.14 -16.68
C MET A 759 -52.92 -12.78 -17.11
N SER A 760 -53.58 -11.70 -16.71
CA SER A 760 -53.11 -10.33 -16.88
C SER A 760 -52.25 -9.86 -15.70
N ASP A 761 -51.62 -8.69 -15.86
CA ASP A 761 -50.87 -8.03 -14.78
C ASP A 761 -51.71 -7.76 -13.54
N ASP A 762 -52.93 -7.29 -13.77
CA ASP A 762 -53.86 -6.89 -12.72
C ASP A 762 -54.47 -8.09 -11.98
N GLY A 763 -54.07 -9.32 -12.35
CA GLY A 763 -54.58 -10.57 -11.79
C GLY A 763 -55.88 -11.07 -12.44
N GLU A 764 -56.31 -10.51 -13.58
CA GLU A 764 -57.45 -11.05 -14.32
C GLU A 764 -57.06 -12.37 -14.97
N CYS A 765 -57.81 -13.42 -14.65
CA CYS A 765 -57.56 -14.74 -15.19
C CYS A 765 -58.71 -15.14 -16.12
N MET A 766 -58.40 -15.49 -17.37
CA MET A 766 -59.35 -15.94 -18.38
C MET A 766 -59.13 -17.43 -18.67
N PRO A 767 -60.05 -18.33 -18.28
CA PRO A 767 -59.97 -19.74 -18.63
C PRO A 767 -60.25 -19.92 -20.13
N LEU A 768 -59.35 -20.59 -20.83
CA LEU A 768 -59.49 -20.93 -22.24
C LEU A 768 -60.54 -22.03 -22.40
N ARG A 769 -61.43 -21.89 -23.38
CA ARG A 769 -62.40 -22.95 -23.71
C ARG A 769 -61.76 -24.15 -24.40
N ARG A 770 -60.63 -23.92 -25.07
CA ARG A 770 -59.82 -24.94 -25.74
C ARG A 770 -58.39 -24.89 -25.19
N SER A 771 -57.93 -25.99 -24.59
CA SER A 771 -56.56 -26.08 -24.11
C SER A 771 -55.57 -26.04 -25.28
N VAL A 772 -54.39 -25.45 -25.04
CA VAL A 772 -53.34 -25.35 -26.05
C VAL A 772 -52.16 -26.22 -25.62
N PRO A 773 -51.84 -27.29 -26.37
CA PRO A 773 -50.72 -28.17 -26.04
C PRO A 773 -49.38 -27.51 -26.41
N LEU A 774 -48.39 -27.64 -25.53
CA LEU A 774 -47.06 -27.06 -25.69
C LEU A 774 -46.07 -27.90 -26.51
N GLN A 775 -46.50 -29.03 -27.05
CA GLN A 775 -45.64 -30.00 -27.76
C GLN A 775 -45.10 -29.52 -29.11
N LYS A 776 -45.56 -28.37 -29.62
CA LYS A 776 -45.16 -27.83 -30.92
C LYS A 776 -44.14 -26.70 -30.74
N SER A 777 -43.49 -26.31 -31.84
CA SER A 777 -42.55 -25.18 -31.83
C SER A 777 -43.20 -23.90 -31.29
N VAL A 778 -42.37 -23.00 -30.74
CA VAL A 778 -42.84 -21.86 -29.94
C VAL A 778 -43.79 -20.95 -30.73
N GLU A 779 -43.46 -20.70 -31.99
CA GLU A 779 -44.28 -19.93 -32.91
C GLU A 779 -45.67 -20.56 -33.14
N GLN A 780 -45.78 -21.89 -33.18
CA GLN A 780 -47.04 -22.57 -33.46
C GLN A 780 -47.99 -22.58 -32.26
N TRP A 781 -47.47 -22.83 -31.05
CA TRP A 781 -48.33 -22.77 -29.86
C TRP A 781 -48.69 -21.32 -29.50
N LEU A 782 -47.84 -20.33 -29.80
CA LEU A 782 -48.18 -18.91 -29.65
C LEU A 782 -49.31 -18.49 -30.61
N SER A 783 -49.26 -18.90 -31.88
CA SER A 783 -50.35 -18.66 -32.83
C SER A 783 -51.65 -19.34 -32.37
N ARG A 784 -51.57 -20.58 -31.89
CA ARG A 784 -52.74 -21.29 -31.32
C ARG A 784 -53.27 -20.66 -30.04
N LEU A 785 -52.40 -20.11 -29.20
CA LEU A 785 -52.79 -19.37 -28.01
C LEU A 785 -53.56 -18.12 -28.40
N GLN A 786 -53.08 -17.36 -29.40
CA GLN A 786 -53.78 -16.20 -29.93
C GLN A 786 -55.17 -16.58 -30.47
N GLU A 787 -55.27 -17.68 -31.24
CA GLU A 787 -56.54 -18.19 -31.75
C GLU A 787 -57.50 -18.61 -30.62
N SER A 788 -57.03 -19.38 -29.63
CA SER A 788 -57.83 -19.85 -28.51
C SER A 788 -58.32 -18.70 -27.62
N VAL A 789 -57.47 -17.68 -27.40
CA VAL A 789 -57.83 -16.45 -26.69
C VAL A 789 -58.93 -15.70 -27.44
N ALA A 790 -58.77 -15.52 -28.76
CA ALA A 790 -59.75 -14.82 -29.59
C ALA A 790 -61.10 -15.57 -29.64
N GLU A 791 -61.06 -16.90 -29.72
CA GLU A 791 -62.25 -17.76 -29.68
C GLU A 791 -62.96 -17.67 -28.33
N THR A 792 -62.21 -17.77 -27.23
CA THR A 792 -62.73 -17.67 -25.87
C THR A 792 -63.44 -16.32 -25.65
N ILE A 793 -62.81 -15.20 -26.05
CA ILE A 793 -63.40 -13.87 -25.95
C ILE A 793 -64.70 -13.77 -26.76
N ARG A 794 -64.70 -14.28 -28.00
CA ARG A 794 -65.89 -14.25 -28.87
C ARG A 794 -67.05 -15.06 -28.27
N MET A 795 -66.77 -16.26 -27.79
CA MET A 795 -67.76 -17.12 -27.15
C MET A 795 -68.27 -16.54 -25.84
N ASP A 796 -67.39 -15.96 -25.03
CA ASP A 796 -67.77 -15.34 -23.77
C ASP A 796 -68.68 -14.13 -24.02
N ILE A 797 -68.33 -13.25 -24.96
CA ILE A 797 -69.22 -12.15 -25.37
C ILE A 797 -70.57 -12.70 -25.88
N SER A 798 -70.56 -13.70 -26.76
CA SER A 798 -71.80 -14.32 -27.26
C SER A 798 -72.65 -14.99 -26.18
N SER A 799 -72.03 -15.54 -25.12
CA SER A 799 -72.75 -16.11 -23.98
C SER A 799 -73.34 -15.02 -23.10
N CYS A 800 -72.59 -13.94 -22.86
CA CYS A 800 -73.06 -12.82 -22.06
C CYS A 800 -74.22 -12.07 -22.72
N ILE A 801 -74.27 -11.99 -24.06
CA ILE A 801 -75.39 -11.40 -24.80
C ILE A 801 -76.70 -12.18 -24.57
N LYS A 802 -76.62 -13.50 -24.34
CA LYS A 802 -77.79 -14.34 -24.07
C LYS A 802 -78.29 -14.22 -22.62
N ASP A 803 -77.39 -14.01 -21.66
CA ASP A 803 -77.67 -13.94 -20.22
C ASP A 803 -77.69 -12.49 -19.69
N LEU A 804 -78.65 -11.69 -20.17
CA LEU A 804 -78.74 -10.23 -19.93
C LEU A 804 -79.04 -9.81 -18.48
N ASP A 805 -79.69 -10.66 -17.69
CA ASP A 805 -80.17 -10.29 -16.35
C ASP A 805 -79.12 -10.48 -15.24
N ASN A 806 -77.98 -11.11 -15.54
CA ASN A 806 -77.01 -11.48 -14.54
C ASN A 806 -75.91 -10.41 -14.39
N VAL A 807 -76.01 -9.60 -13.34
CA VAL A 807 -75.13 -8.44 -13.09
C VAL A 807 -73.66 -8.85 -12.82
N TYR A 808 -73.33 -10.13 -12.65
CA TYR A 808 -72.06 -10.58 -12.07
C TYR A 808 -71.10 -11.30 -13.04
N MET A 809 -70.98 -10.81 -14.29
CA MET A 809 -70.17 -11.43 -15.36
C MET A 809 -68.69 -10.98 -15.40
N SER A 810 -67.83 -11.83 -15.98
CA SER A 810 -66.38 -11.94 -15.77
C SER A 810 -65.47 -10.97 -16.51
N SER A 811 -65.91 -10.30 -17.59
CA SER A 811 -65.06 -9.39 -18.40
C SER A 811 -65.70 -8.02 -18.64
N ILE A 812 -64.92 -6.94 -18.50
CA ILE A 812 -65.33 -5.53 -18.74
C ILE A 812 -65.79 -5.32 -20.18
N ILE A 813 -65.10 -5.94 -21.12
CA ILE A 813 -65.34 -5.83 -22.57
C ILE A 813 -66.72 -6.41 -22.92
N SER A 814 -67.04 -7.57 -22.35
CA SER A 814 -68.36 -8.19 -22.53
C SER A 814 -69.47 -7.25 -22.03
N ARG A 815 -69.29 -6.60 -20.87
CA ARG A 815 -70.25 -5.63 -20.34
C ARG A 815 -70.39 -4.38 -21.20
N ILE A 816 -69.29 -3.80 -21.72
CA ILE A 816 -69.35 -2.63 -22.60
C ILE A 816 -70.10 -2.96 -23.89
N ILE A 817 -69.79 -4.11 -24.51
CA ILE A 817 -70.44 -4.56 -25.74
C ILE A 817 -71.93 -4.84 -25.50
N ILE A 818 -72.28 -5.51 -24.40
CA ILE A 818 -73.67 -5.72 -23.98
C ILE A 818 -74.39 -4.40 -23.75
N CYS A 819 -73.79 -3.42 -23.06
CA CYS A 819 -74.42 -2.12 -22.84
C CYS A 819 -74.69 -1.38 -24.15
N ILE A 820 -73.79 -1.50 -25.13
CA ILE A 820 -73.97 -0.91 -26.45
C ILE A 820 -75.07 -1.65 -27.23
N GLU A 821 -75.04 -2.98 -27.26
CA GLU A 821 -76.00 -3.80 -28.00
C GLU A 821 -77.41 -3.74 -27.42
N THR A 822 -77.57 -3.81 -26.09
CA THR A 822 -78.88 -3.66 -25.42
C THR A 822 -79.50 -2.31 -25.70
N GLY A 823 -78.71 -1.24 -25.64
CA GLY A 823 -79.13 0.09 -26.07
C GLY A 823 -79.61 0.10 -27.53
N ILE A 824 -78.95 -0.63 -28.43
CA ILE A 824 -79.29 -0.67 -29.86
C ILE A 824 -80.53 -1.52 -30.15
N VAL A 825 -80.66 -2.70 -29.54
CA VAL A 825 -81.81 -3.60 -29.71
C VAL A 825 -83.09 -2.93 -29.20
N GLU A 826 -83.02 -2.25 -28.06
CA GLU A 826 -84.16 -1.50 -27.50
C GLU A 826 -84.51 -0.26 -28.35
N CYS A 827 -83.51 0.40 -28.94
CA CYS A 827 -83.71 1.53 -29.87
C CYS A 827 -84.27 1.10 -31.23
N LYS A 828 -84.01 -0.14 -31.69
CA LYS A 828 -84.57 -0.67 -32.94
C LYS A 828 -86.08 -0.91 -32.85
N ASN A 829 -86.63 -1.11 -31.65
CA ASN A 829 -88.00 -1.60 -31.46
C ASN A 829 -89.03 -0.50 -31.14
N ASP A 830 -88.70 0.60 -30.43
CA ASP A 830 -89.66 1.71 -30.15
C ASP A 830 -89.01 3.01 -29.60
N ARG A 831 -89.63 4.19 -29.78
CA ARG A 831 -89.16 5.50 -29.21
C ARG A 831 -89.16 5.52 -27.68
N LYS A 832 -90.08 4.75 -27.06
CA LYS A 832 -90.10 4.52 -25.60
C LYS A 832 -88.89 3.69 -25.15
N GLY A 833 -88.30 2.90 -26.05
CA GLY A 833 -87.09 2.12 -25.81
C GLY A 833 -85.90 3.00 -25.42
N LEU A 834 -85.69 4.14 -26.09
CA LEU A 834 -84.57 5.06 -25.79
C LEU A 834 -84.66 5.66 -24.38
N ASN A 835 -85.86 6.13 -23.98
CA ASN A 835 -86.11 6.65 -22.63
C ASN A 835 -86.02 5.56 -21.56
N THR A 836 -86.40 4.33 -21.89
CA THR A 836 -86.30 3.18 -20.99
C THR A 836 -84.85 2.75 -20.80
N ALA A 837 -84.07 2.71 -21.89
CA ALA A 837 -82.63 2.44 -21.88
C ALA A 837 -81.89 3.52 -21.05
N SER A 838 -82.12 4.81 -21.31
CA SER A 838 -81.52 5.90 -20.51
C SER A 838 -81.81 5.74 -19.00
N LYS A 839 -83.07 5.49 -18.62
CA LYS A 839 -83.44 5.26 -17.21
C LYS A 839 -82.77 4.02 -16.63
N ARG A 840 -82.64 2.94 -17.40
CA ARG A 840 -81.92 1.73 -17.00
C ARG A 840 -80.44 2.03 -16.75
N PHE A 841 -79.76 2.72 -17.67
CA PHE A 841 -78.36 3.12 -17.49
C PHE A 841 -78.17 4.08 -16.32
N ALA A 842 -79.07 5.05 -16.13
CA ALA A 842 -79.07 5.92 -14.96
C ALA A 842 -79.21 5.11 -13.65
N SER A 843 -80.08 4.10 -13.63
CA SER A 843 -80.23 3.20 -12.48
C SER A 843 -78.99 2.33 -12.22
N LEU A 844 -78.31 1.86 -13.27
CA LEU A 844 -77.05 1.12 -13.16
C LEU A 844 -75.93 2.01 -12.61
N ILE A 845 -75.81 3.24 -13.12
CA ILE A 845 -74.85 4.24 -12.64
C ILE A 845 -75.12 4.60 -11.17
N GLN A 846 -76.38 4.63 -10.71
CA GLN A 846 -76.69 4.86 -9.30
C GLN A 846 -76.38 3.65 -8.40
N LYS A 847 -76.56 2.42 -8.90
CA LYS A 847 -76.28 1.18 -8.14
C LYS A 847 -74.79 0.95 -7.93
N ILE A 848 -73.93 1.20 -8.92
CA ILE A 848 -72.51 0.83 -8.84
C ILE A 848 -71.75 1.59 -7.71
N PRO A 849 -71.90 2.91 -7.50
CA PRO A 849 -71.29 3.63 -6.38
C PRO A 849 -71.73 3.09 -5.02
N THR A 850 -72.98 2.60 -4.90
CA THR A 850 -73.45 1.96 -3.65
C THR A 850 -72.82 0.60 -3.41
N VAL A 851 -72.45 -0.13 -4.48
CA VAL A 851 -71.68 -1.38 -4.38
C VAL A 851 -70.22 -1.08 -4.02
N LEU A 852 -69.64 -0.02 -4.60
CA LEU A 852 -68.29 0.44 -4.29
C LEU A 852 -68.16 0.93 -2.83
N SER A 853 -69.16 1.61 -2.28
CA SER A 853 -69.15 2.08 -0.90
C SER A 853 -69.39 0.97 0.13
N ARG A 854 -70.11 -0.11 -0.24
CA ARG A 854 -70.40 -1.25 0.64
C ARG A 854 -69.28 -2.30 0.70
N LEU A 855 -68.30 -2.27 -0.21
CA LEU A 855 -67.13 -3.18 -0.26
C LEU A 855 -67.44 -4.70 -0.26
N GLN A 856 -68.64 -5.12 -0.68
CA GLN A 856 -69.06 -6.53 -0.75
C GLN A 856 -69.20 -7.02 -2.20
N TRP A 857 -68.64 -8.21 -2.53
CA TRP A 857 -68.68 -8.80 -3.88
C TRP A 857 -69.44 -10.13 -3.94
N LYS A 858 -70.54 -10.22 -4.71
CA LYS A 858 -71.42 -11.41 -4.93
C LYS A 858 -72.06 -12.03 -3.66
N THR A 859 -71.31 -12.21 -2.58
CA THR A 859 -71.71 -12.80 -1.29
C THR A 859 -71.15 -11.94 -0.15
N PRO A 860 -71.83 -11.88 1.02
CA PRO A 860 -71.37 -11.08 2.17
C PRO A 860 -70.01 -11.52 2.74
N ALA A 861 -69.53 -12.72 2.36
CA ALA A 861 -68.25 -13.27 2.79
C ALA A 861 -67.05 -12.92 1.88
N GLN A 862 -67.27 -12.37 0.68
CA GLN A 862 -66.19 -12.06 -0.27
C GLN A 862 -65.88 -10.55 -0.30
N PRO A 863 -64.66 -10.12 0.06
CA PRO A 863 -64.26 -8.73 -0.04
C PRO A 863 -64.13 -8.29 -1.50
N VAL A 864 -64.39 -7.01 -1.77
CA VAL A 864 -64.13 -6.41 -3.10
C VAL A 864 -62.62 -6.31 -3.33
N LEU A 865 -62.09 -7.17 -4.20
CA LEU A 865 -60.72 -7.07 -4.69
C LEU A 865 -60.53 -5.78 -5.52
N ILE A 866 -59.29 -5.29 -5.60
CA ILE A 866 -58.91 -4.14 -6.44
C ILE A 866 -59.39 -4.35 -7.89
N LEU A 867 -59.28 -5.59 -8.40
CA LEU A 867 -59.78 -6.00 -9.70
C LEU A 867 -61.27 -5.70 -9.90
N HIS A 868 -62.10 -5.98 -8.89
CA HIS A 868 -63.54 -5.75 -8.93
C HIS A 868 -63.87 -4.26 -8.96
N LYS A 869 -63.11 -3.44 -8.23
CA LYS A 869 -63.23 -1.98 -8.24
C LYS A 869 -62.92 -1.41 -9.64
N LEU A 870 -61.79 -1.79 -10.22
CA LEU A 870 -61.38 -1.36 -11.56
C LEU A 870 -62.39 -1.78 -12.64
N ARG A 871 -62.96 -3.00 -12.54
CA ARG A 871 -64.06 -3.46 -13.42
C ARG A 871 -65.27 -2.55 -13.35
N LEU A 872 -65.68 -2.17 -12.14
CA LEU A 872 -66.86 -1.35 -11.92
C LEU A 872 -66.63 0.10 -12.36
N GLU A 873 -65.45 0.67 -12.12
CA GLU A 873 -65.03 1.98 -12.64
C GLU A 873 -65.01 2.00 -14.18
N GLY A 874 -64.46 0.94 -14.80
CA GLY A 874 -64.53 0.66 -16.24
C GLY A 874 -65.93 0.80 -16.80
N VAL A 875 -66.84 0.00 -16.26
CA VAL A 875 -68.25 -0.03 -16.69
C VAL A 875 -68.94 1.30 -16.42
N LEU A 876 -68.66 1.96 -15.30
CA LEU A 876 -69.21 3.27 -14.97
C LEU A 876 -68.85 4.33 -16.01
N ALA A 877 -67.58 4.42 -16.40
CA ALA A 877 -67.12 5.41 -17.37
C ALA A 877 -67.84 5.26 -18.72
N PHE A 878 -67.99 4.02 -19.22
CA PHE A 878 -68.70 3.75 -20.47
C PHE A 878 -70.22 3.90 -20.33
N ALA A 879 -70.82 3.46 -19.21
CA ALA A 879 -72.26 3.59 -18.97
C ALA A 879 -72.69 5.06 -18.87
N ALA A 880 -71.86 5.92 -18.25
CA ALA A 880 -72.09 7.36 -18.20
C ALA A 880 -72.08 7.98 -19.61
N PHE A 881 -71.07 7.63 -20.43
CA PHE A 881 -71.00 8.06 -21.83
C PHE A 881 -72.22 7.60 -22.65
N LEU A 882 -72.66 6.35 -22.50
CA LEU A 882 -73.83 5.84 -23.21
C LEU A 882 -75.12 6.54 -22.76
N ARG A 883 -75.31 6.74 -21.45
CA ARG A 883 -76.44 7.51 -20.91
C ARG A 883 -76.48 8.91 -21.52
N ASP A 884 -75.35 9.62 -21.52
CA ASP A 884 -75.30 11.00 -22.03
C ASP A 884 -75.64 11.06 -23.52
N ASN A 885 -75.21 10.07 -24.31
CA ASN A 885 -75.63 9.95 -25.71
C ASN A 885 -77.13 9.66 -25.85
N PHE A 886 -77.68 8.74 -25.06
CA PHE A 886 -79.11 8.45 -25.09
C PHE A 886 -79.96 9.63 -24.63
N ASP A 887 -79.56 10.37 -23.60
CA ASP A 887 -80.24 11.58 -23.13
C ASP A 887 -80.18 12.70 -24.19
N ALA A 888 -79.03 12.88 -24.83
CA ALA A 888 -78.90 13.82 -25.94
C ALA A 888 -79.84 13.47 -27.10
N LEU A 889 -79.97 12.18 -27.44
CA LEU A 889 -80.92 11.68 -28.42
C LEU A 889 -82.38 11.89 -27.96
N CYS A 890 -82.71 11.56 -26.70
CA CYS A 890 -84.05 11.70 -26.11
C CYS A 890 -84.56 13.14 -26.06
N SER A 891 -83.66 14.11 -25.82
CA SER A 891 -84.00 15.52 -25.65
C SER A 891 -84.57 16.19 -26.91
N ARG A 892 -84.48 15.53 -28.08
CA ARG A 892 -84.91 16.09 -29.37
C ARG A 892 -86.36 15.77 -29.72
N ARG A 893 -87.04 16.74 -30.36
CA ARG A 893 -88.46 16.68 -30.71
C ARG A 893 -88.79 15.89 -32.00
N ARG A 894 -87.82 15.63 -32.89
CA ARG A 894 -88.02 14.90 -34.17
C ARG A 894 -87.88 13.38 -34.01
N GLU A 895 -88.49 12.61 -34.91
CA GLU A 895 -88.35 11.15 -34.97
C GLU A 895 -86.92 10.75 -35.37
N ILE A 896 -86.24 10.01 -34.50
CA ILE A 896 -84.91 9.49 -34.76
C ILE A 896 -85.06 8.28 -35.69
N THR A 897 -84.61 8.42 -36.92
CA THR A 897 -84.57 7.31 -37.88
C THR A 897 -83.16 6.70 -37.87
N GLN A 898 -83.00 5.43 -38.28
CA GLN A 898 -81.67 4.79 -38.42
C GLN A 898 -80.69 5.55 -39.34
N LYS A 899 -81.19 6.51 -40.14
CA LYS A 899 -80.41 7.37 -41.03
C LYS A 899 -79.91 8.66 -40.37
N ASP A 900 -80.35 8.96 -39.14
CA ASP A 900 -80.00 10.19 -38.44
C ASP A 900 -78.49 10.24 -38.11
N PHE A 901 -77.90 11.43 -38.22
CA PHE A 901 -76.45 11.61 -38.08
C PHE A 901 -76.00 11.32 -36.64
N ASP A 902 -76.71 11.82 -35.64
CA ASP A 902 -76.32 11.62 -34.24
C ASP A 902 -76.44 10.16 -33.79
N TRP A 903 -77.38 9.40 -34.37
CA TRP A 903 -77.44 7.94 -34.19
C TRP A 903 -76.28 7.24 -34.88
N ARG A 904 -75.98 7.63 -36.12
CA ARG A 904 -74.90 7.05 -36.92
C ARG A 904 -73.51 7.34 -36.35
N ARG A 905 -73.33 8.48 -35.67
CA ARG A 905 -72.10 8.88 -34.98
C ARG A 905 -71.77 7.97 -33.79
N CYS A 906 -72.78 7.41 -33.11
CA CYS A 906 -72.54 6.52 -31.98
C CYS A 906 -71.86 5.21 -32.42
N PHE A 907 -70.99 4.69 -31.56
CA PHE A 907 -70.43 3.35 -31.69
C PHE A 907 -71.52 2.32 -31.52
N ARG A 908 -71.79 1.57 -32.58
CA ARG A 908 -72.82 0.53 -32.61
C ARG A 908 -72.18 -0.83 -32.69
N VAL A 909 -72.72 -1.81 -31.98
CA VAL A 909 -72.25 -3.19 -32.05
C VAL A 909 -73.41 -4.07 -32.48
N TYR A 910 -73.15 -4.96 -33.43
CA TYR A 910 -74.11 -5.91 -33.95
C TYR A 910 -73.51 -7.31 -33.86
N GLN A 911 -74.21 -8.20 -33.16
CA GLN A 911 -74.08 -9.62 -33.41
C GLN A 911 -75.03 -9.98 -34.56
N GLN A 912 -74.48 -10.44 -35.67
CA GLN A 912 -75.33 -10.97 -36.74
C GLN A 912 -75.92 -12.29 -36.21
N THR A 913 -77.25 -12.41 -36.28
CA THR A 913 -77.95 -13.68 -36.29
C THR A 913 -78.42 -13.84 -37.72
N SER A 914 -77.96 -14.89 -38.38
CA SER A 914 -78.46 -15.25 -39.71
C SER A 914 -79.99 -15.18 -39.75
N PRO A 915 -80.63 -14.31 -40.56
CA PRO A 915 -82.07 -14.35 -40.74
C PRO A 915 -82.41 -15.62 -41.50
N SER A 916 -83.25 -16.46 -40.91
CA SER A 916 -83.90 -17.58 -41.59
C SER A 916 -84.65 -17.05 -42.82
N GLY A 917 -84.20 -17.45 -44.02
CA GLY A 917 -84.95 -17.32 -45.27
C GLY A 917 -84.47 -16.23 -46.23
N LEU A 918 -83.34 -16.46 -46.93
CA LEU A 918 -83.20 -16.12 -48.34
C LEU A 918 -81.95 -16.81 -48.89
N GLU A 919 -82.19 -17.82 -49.72
CA GLU A 919 -81.18 -18.54 -50.49
C GLU A 919 -80.39 -17.56 -51.36
N SER A 920 -79.06 -17.57 -51.25
CA SER A 920 -78.22 -17.25 -52.39
C SER A 920 -77.20 -18.38 -52.55
N LYS A 921 -77.40 -19.13 -53.63
CA LYS A 921 -76.52 -20.19 -54.10
C LYS A 921 -75.16 -19.58 -54.44
N SER A 922 -74.12 -19.98 -53.74
CA SER A 922 -72.80 -20.16 -54.36
C SER A 922 -72.14 -21.36 -53.70
N SER A 923 -71.90 -22.35 -54.55
CA SER A 923 -71.23 -23.61 -54.29
C SER A 923 -69.77 -23.37 -53.95
N ASP A 924 -69.33 -23.86 -52.79
CA ASP A 924 -68.09 -24.61 -52.66
C ASP A 924 -68.05 -25.31 -51.30
N SER A 925 -68.44 -26.58 -51.32
CA SER A 925 -68.31 -27.51 -50.22
C SER A 925 -67.17 -28.48 -50.53
N SER A 926 -66.03 -28.33 -49.86
CA SER A 926 -65.19 -29.49 -49.53
C SER A 926 -64.52 -29.33 -48.17
N MET A 927 -65.06 -30.14 -47.24
CA MET A 927 -64.42 -30.81 -46.11
C MET A 927 -63.42 -30.04 -45.23
N MET A 928 -63.84 -29.69 -44.01
CA MET A 928 -63.36 -30.35 -42.78
C MET A 928 -64.14 -29.87 -41.54
N SER A 929 -64.78 -30.84 -40.88
CA SER A 929 -65.26 -30.89 -39.49
C SER A 929 -65.86 -29.63 -38.85
N SER A 930 -67.17 -29.71 -38.63
CA SER A 930 -67.95 -29.13 -37.53
C SER A 930 -67.15 -28.69 -36.29
N SER A 931 -66.77 -27.41 -36.24
CA SER A 931 -66.47 -26.71 -35.00
C SER A 931 -67.40 -25.51 -34.88
N SER A 932 -67.92 -25.30 -33.69
CA SER A 932 -68.93 -24.32 -33.31
C SER A 932 -68.50 -22.87 -33.58
N TYR A 933 -68.55 -22.40 -34.84
CA TYR A 933 -68.21 -21.03 -35.20
C TYR A 933 -69.27 -20.06 -34.67
N SER A 934 -68.97 -19.40 -33.55
CA SER A 934 -69.68 -18.18 -33.13
C SER A 934 -69.43 -17.07 -34.16
N GLU A 935 -70.51 -16.45 -34.66
CA GLU A 935 -70.46 -15.38 -35.67
C GLU A 935 -69.61 -14.18 -35.18
N PRO A 936 -68.86 -13.50 -36.07
CA PRO A 936 -67.97 -12.40 -35.68
C PRO A 936 -68.75 -11.16 -35.23
N ILE A 937 -68.34 -10.57 -34.12
CA ILE A 937 -68.91 -9.32 -33.60
C ILE A 937 -68.46 -8.16 -34.49
N ARG A 938 -69.43 -7.37 -34.97
CA ARG A 938 -69.17 -6.22 -35.85
C ARG A 938 -69.47 -4.92 -35.14
N MET A 939 -68.53 -3.99 -35.19
CA MET A 939 -68.70 -2.61 -34.74
C MET A 939 -68.99 -1.74 -35.95
N GLN A 940 -69.97 -0.84 -35.84
CA GLN A 940 -70.38 0.09 -36.89
C GLN A 940 -70.38 1.51 -36.36
N VAL A 941 -69.75 2.41 -37.11
CA VAL A 941 -69.83 3.86 -36.92
C VAL A 941 -70.04 4.46 -38.29
N MET A 942 -70.96 5.41 -38.41
CA MET A 942 -71.45 5.90 -39.70
C MET A 942 -71.92 4.73 -40.59
N ASP A 943 -71.31 4.54 -41.75
CA ASP A 943 -71.63 3.44 -42.67
C ASP A 943 -70.54 2.36 -42.70
N ASP A 944 -69.42 2.60 -42.04
CA ASP A 944 -68.28 1.70 -42.03
C ASP A 944 -68.42 0.65 -40.93
N ILE A 945 -68.03 -0.57 -41.24
CA ILE A 945 -68.14 -1.73 -40.35
C ILE A 945 -66.77 -2.37 -40.18
N PHE A 946 -66.36 -2.57 -38.92
CA PHE A 946 -65.14 -3.30 -38.56
C PHE A 946 -65.45 -4.50 -37.67
N SER A 947 -64.73 -5.60 -37.87
CA SER A 947 -64.75 -6.73 -36.94
C SER A 947 -64.02 -6.38 -35.64
N TYR A 948 -64.59 -6.80 -34.51
CA TYR A 948 -63.92 -6.74 -33.21
C TYR A 948 -62.68 -7.65 -33.21
N GLY A 949 -61.54 -7.16 -32.73
CA GLY A 949 -60.26 -7.85 -32.86
C GLY A 949 -60.03 -9.02 -31.90
N ASN A 950 -60.83 -9.14 -30.83
CA ASN A 950 -60.74 -10.20 -29.81
C ASN A 950 -59.36 -10.32 -29.12
N GLU A 951 -58.60 -9.23 -28.98
CA GLU A 951 -57.35 -9.21 -28.21
C GLU A 951 -57.64 -9.18 -26.69
N PHE A 952 -56.91 -9.98 -25.92
CA PHE A 952 -56.98 -9.93 -24.46
C PHE A 952 -56.13 -8.79 -23.91
N TYR A 953 -56.79 -7.85 -23.23
CA TYR A 953 -56.17 -6.65 -22.67
C TYR A 953 -56.07 -6.63 -21.14
N GLY A 954 -56.68 -7.58 -20.44
CA GLY A 954 -56.78 -7.51 -18.98
C GLY A 954 -57.61 -6.30 -18.50
N ILE A 955 -57.36 -5.88 -17.26
CA ILE A 955 -58.12 -4.81 -16.60
C ILE A 955 -57.32 -3.54 -16.51
N HIS A 956 -57.56 -2.65 -17.46
CA HIS A 956 -56.95 -1.33 -17.46
C HIS A 956 -57.93 -0.26 -17.00
N GLN A 957 -57.38 0.81 -16.40
CA GLN A 957 -58.15 1.99 -16.05
C GLN A 957 -58.80 2.57 -17.34
N PRO A 958 -60.12 2.81 -17.35
CA PRO A 958 -60.81 3.33 -18.53
C PRO A 958 -60.41 4.79 -18.81
N LEU A 959 -60.30 5.17 -20.09
CA LEU A 959 -60.32 6.57 -20.48
C LEU A 959 -61.77 7.09 -20.39
N CYS A 960 -61.98 8.21 -19.69
CA CYS A 960 -63.27 8.90 -19.73
C CYS A 960 -63.48 9.50 -21.12
N ILE A 961 -64.57 9.10 -21.80
CA ILE A 961 -64.89 9.59 -23.14
C ILE A 961 -65.57 10.96 -23.02
N THR A 962 -64.79 12.01 -23.22
CA THR A 962 -65.25 13.40 -23.39
C THR A 962 -65.59 13.69 -24.85
N SER A 963 -66.24 14.84 -25.11
CA SER A 963 -66.53 15.29 -26.49
C SER A 963 -65.26 15.41 -27.36
N THR A 964 -64.12 15.80 -26.78
CA THR A 964 -62.84 15.89 -27.51
C THR A 964 -62.33 14.51 -27.90
N THR A 965 -62.33 13.56 -26.96
CA THR A 965 -61.88 12.18 -27.24
C THR A 965 -62.83 11.45 -28.19
N GLU A 966 -64.14 11.70 -28.11
CA GLU A 966 -65.12 11.17 -29.07
C GLU A 966 -64.82 11.66 -30.49
N LYS A 967 -64.56 12.97 -30.68
CA LYS A 967 -64.12 13.52 -31.97
C LYS A 967 -62.84 12.89 -32.48
N CYS A 968 -61.85 12.68 -31.60
CA CYS A 968 -60.63 11.97 -31.97
C CYS A 968 -60.91 10.52 -32.40
N PHE A 969 -61.77 9.79 -31.67
CA PHE A 969 -62.13 8.42 -32.02
C PHE A 969 -62.85 8.34 -33.37
N LEU A 970 -63.77 9.27 -33.66
CA LEU A 970 -64.44 9.38 -34.96
C LEU A 970 -63.46 9.69 -36.09
N GLY A 971 -62.53 10.63 -35.87
CA GLY A 971 -61.49 10.95 -36.83
C GLY A 971 -60.56 9.77 -37.12
N ILE A 972 -60.16 9.03 -36.08
CA ILE A 972 -59.37 7.81 -36.23
C ILE A 972 -60.17 6.74 -36.99
N TRP A 973 -61.45 6.52 -36.63
CA TRP A 973 -62.32 5.55 -37.31
C TRP A 973 -62.44 5.85 -38.80
N LEU A 974 -62.71 7.10 -39.17
CA LEU A 974 -62.86 7.52 -40.57
C LEU A 974 -61.54 7.35 -41.36
N ALA A 975 -60.40 7.70 -40.75
CA ALA A 975 -59.12 7.47 -41.40
C ALA A 975 -58.84 5.98 -41.62
N LEU A 976 -59.20 5.13 -40.66
CA LEU A 976 -59.10 3.67 -40.80
C LEU A 976 -59.99 3.13 -41.93
N SER A 977 -61.19 3.69 -42.15
CA SER A 977 -62.06 3.24 -43.26
C SER A 977 -61.49 3.58 -44.63
N PHE A 978 -60.78 4.71 -44.74
CA PHE A 978 -60.00 5.06 -45.92
C PHE A 978 -58.62 4.41 -45.99
N LYS A 979 -58.26 3.54 -45.02
CA LYS A 979 -56.92 2.92 -44.90
C LYS A 979 -55.79 3.96 -44.88
N ARG A 980 -56.02 5.12 -44.26
CA ARG A 980 -55.04 6.21 -44.15
C ARG A 980 -54.39 6.24 -42.76
N PRO A 981 -53.11 6.64 -42.67
CA PRO A 981 -52.46 6.86 -41.39
C PRO A 981 -53.09 8.07 -40.67
N VAL A 982 -53.08 8.03 -39.34
CA VAL A 982 -53.58 9.11 -38.49
C VAL A 982 -52.44 9.79 -37.76
N LEU A 983 -52.41 11.12 -37.82
CA LEU A 983 -51.50 11.93 -37.04
C LEU A 983 -52.28 12.71 -35.98
N VAL A 984 -52.03 12.40 -34.70
CA VAL A 984 -52.64 13.12 -33.56
C VAL A 984 -51.63 14.13 -33.02
N GLN A 985 -51.89 15.42 -33.23
CA GLN A 985 -51.04 16.52 -32.75
C GLN A 985 -51.66 17.23 -31.55
N GLY A 986 -50.80 17.87 -30.75
CA GLY A 986 -51.19 18.62 -29.54
C GLY A 986 -50.01 18.81 -28.59
N ASN A 987 -50.21 19.59 -27.53
CA ASN A 987 -49.17 19.89 -26.53
C ASN A 987 -48.67 18.62 -25.81
N ALA A 988 -47.54 18.73 -25.12
CA ALA A 988 -47.04 17.67 -24.25
C ALA A 988 -48.07 17.34 -23.15
N ALA A 989 -48.12 16.08 -22.72
CA ALA A 989 -48.97 15.58 -21.63
C ALA A 989 -50.50 15.68 -21.80
N VAL A 990 -51.04 15.99 -23.00
CA VAL A 990 -52.51 16.04 -23.25
C VAL A 990 -53.13 14.64 -23.50
N GLY A 991 -52.42 13.55 -23.15
CA GLY A 991 -52.96 12.19 -23.27
C GLY A 991 -53.03 11.63 -24.70
N LYS A 992 -52.31 12.18 -25.67
CA LYS A 992 -52.31 11.74 -27.10
C LYS A 992 -52.12 10.23 -27.28
N LYS A 993 -51.02 9.69 -26.73
CA LYS A 993 -50.69 8.24 -26.75
C LYS A 993 -51.83 7.43 -26.12
N TYR A 994 -52.33 7.90 -24.97
CA TYR A 994 -53.37 7.24 -24.21
C TYR A 994 -54.73 7.18 -24.96
N THR A 995 -55.09 8.23 -25.72
CA THR A 995 -56.28 8.25 -26.58
C THR A 995 -56.19 7.19 -27.68
N ILE A 996 -55.05 7.07 -28.36
CA ILE A 996 -54.84 6.07 -29.42
C ILE A 996 -54.88 4.65 -28.85
N THR A 997 -54.16 4.39 -27.75
CA THR A 997 -54.15 3.07 -27.10
C THR A 997 -55.52 2.69 -26.57
N SER A 998 -56.27 3.65 -26.02
CA SER A 998 -57.64 3.41 -25.52
C SER A 998 -58.62 3.11 -26.66
N PHE A 999 -58.49 3.78 -27.80
CA PHE A 999 -59.31 3.48 -28.99
C PHE A 999 -59.06 2.07 -29.53
N ALA A 1000 -57.82 1.64 -29.61
CA ALA A 1000 -57.51 0.30 -30.10
C ALA A 1000 -57.93 -0.81 -29.11
N ARG A 1001 -57.82 -0.56 -27.80
CA ARG A 1001 -58.43 -1.41 -26.75
C ARG A 1001 -59.94 -1.53 -26.94
N PHE A 1002 -60.60 -0.41 -27.25
CA PHE A 1002 -62.03 -0.38 -27.55
C PHE A 1002 -62.40 -1.21 -28.78
N LEU A 1003 -61.55 -1.23 -29.82
CA LEU A 1003 -61.70 -2.12 -30.99
C LEU A 1003 -61.24 -3.57 -30.75
N GLY A 1004 -60.62 -3.86 -29.60
CA GLY A 1004 -60.03 -5.16 -29.30
C GLY A 1004 -58.90 -5.56 -30.23
N ARG A 1005 -58.16 -4.59 -30.82
CA ARG A 1005 -57.06 -4.84 -31.77
C ARG A 1005 -55.72 -4.58 -31.13
N PHE A 1006 -54.71 -5.42 -31.39
CA PHE A 1006 -53.34 -5.25 -30.92
C PHE A 1006 -52.75 -3.86 -31.21
N VAL A 1007 -51.95 -3.33 -30.28
CA VAL A 1007 -51.21 -2.06 -30.45
C VAL A 1007 -49.77 -2.24 -30.01
N ALA A 1008 -48.85 -1.95 -30.94
CA ALA A 1008 -47.45 -1.71 -30.63
C ALA A 1008 -47.17 -0.20 -30.55
N THR A 1009 -46.42 0.23 -29.54
CA THR A 1009 -45.92 1.60 -29.45
C THR A 1009 -44.43 1.61 -29.69
N PHE A 1010 -44.00 2.40 -30.67
CA PHE A 1010 -42.60 2.54 -31.05
C PHE A 1010 -42.10 3.95 -30.73
N GLU A 1011 -40.96 4.04 -30.06
CA GLU A 1011 -40.31 5.31 -29.75
C GLU A 1011 -39.27 5.61 -30.83
N CYS A 1012 -39.55 6.63 -31.66
CA CYS A 1012 -38.61 7.05 -32.70
C CYS A 1012 -37.47 7.86 -32.07
N SER A 1013 -36.25 7.35 -32.17
CA SER A 1013 -35.01 8.08 -31.84
C SER A 1013 -34.14 8.25 -33.09
N GLN A 1014 -33.13 9.12 -33.02
CA GLN A 1014 -32.18 9.32 -34.12
C GLN A 1014 -31.34 8.07 -34.43
N HIS A 1015 -31.31 7.10 -33.52
CA HIS A 1015 -30.55 5.85 -33.64
C HIS A 1015 -31.40 4.68 -34.16
N VAL A 1016 -32.63 4.93 -34.61
CA VAL A 1016 -33.48 3.88 -35.19
C VAL A 1016 -33.11 3.66 -36.65
N ASP A 1017 -32.58 2.48 -36.95
CA ASP A 1017 -32.29 2.05 -38.31
C ASP A 1017 -33.57 1.85 -39.15
N ALA A 1018 -33.49 2.15 -40.45
CA ALA A 1018 -34.57 1.91 -41.40
C ALA A 1018 -35.01 0.43 -41.45
N SER A 1019 -34.06 -0.49 -41.21
CA SER A 1019 -34.35 -1.93 -41.10
C SER A 1019 -35.25 -2.24 -39.90
N ALA A 1020 -35.02 -1.61 -38.75
CA ALA A 1020 -35.85 -1.82 -37.56
C ALA A 1020 -37.29 -1.32 -37.79
N ALA A 1021 -37.45 -0.15 -38.45
CA ALA A 1021 -38.75 0.36 -38.84
C ALA A 1021 -39.47 -0.58 -39.83
N CYS A 1022 -38.75 -1.18 -40.79
CA CYS A 1022 -39.29 -2.16 -41.72
C CYS A 1022 -39.76 -3.46 -41.02
N MET A 1023 -39.02 -3.94 -40.02
CA MET A 1023 -39.44 -5.10 -39.23
C MET A 1023 -40.74 -4.82 -38.46
N VAL A 1024 -40.87 -3.63 -37.86
CA VAL A 1024 -42.09 -3.23 -37.17
C VAL A 1024 -43.28 -3.18 -38.12
N THR A 1025 -43.11 -2.68 -39.35
CA THR A 1025 -44.21 -2.66 -40.33
C THR A 1025 -44.59 -4.05 -40.80
N ILE A 1026 -43.63 -4.96 -41.02
CA ILE A 1026 -43.90 -6.37 -41.34
C ILE A 1026 -44.70 -7.03 -40.20
N GLY A 1027 -44.35 -6.79 -38.94
CA GLY A 1027 -45.08 -7.34 -37.79
C GLY A 1027 -46.50 -6.81 -37.61
N LEU A 1028 -46.86 -5.68 -38.24
CA LEU A 1028 -48.18 -5.06 -38.18
C LEU A 1028 -49.10 -5.51 -39.33
N VAL A 1029 -48.55 -6.08 -40.41
CA VAL A 1029 -49.32 -6.64 -41.52
C VAL A 1029 -49.52 -8.14 -41.25
N PRO A 1030 -50.72 -8.59 -40.86
CA PRO A 1030 -50.98 -10.01 -40.64
C PRO A 1030 -50.91 -10.84 -41.92
#